data_AF-H3GLH6-F1
#
_entry.id   AF-H3GLH6-F1
#
_cell.length_a   1.000
_cell.length_b   1.000
_cell.length_c   1.000
_cell.angle_alpha   90.00
_cell.angle_beta   90.00
_cell.angle_gamma   90.00
#
_symmetry.space_group_name_H-M   'P 1'
#
loop_
_entity.id
_entity.type
_entity.pdbx_description
1 polymer ?
#
loop_
_entity_poly.entity_id
_entity_poly.type
_entity_poly.pdbx_seq_one_letter_code
_entity_poly.pdbx_strand_id
1 'polypeptide(L)'
;MSGGPPPSSGFVPRSFGLPPISQAPRSSMMSVEYDGIPLPPPSIRSCGSQQYVTSYIPTGAAFPSGSVQEMISSMKSYASATDLVRTYSEIPSVEEALVTLDRAAVALNARRYRDALKLYLEGGYAMANVAERQANPKICNLLTSKGFETLNWCARLCDWIEGRIKEKHPRPGVHKVGIPVSNWDEDWVGPYLDEEEARRMWYTPVYCPHPIDFSNMGYRLRCVETGRRPRLMICITMYNEGPQQLKATLKKLANNLTYLKEQDSGHDKALSETFKGNDVWQNVLICIVADGREQVNDKMLDYLEAVGLYDEDLLTINSAGIGAQCHLFEHTLQLSVNGKCLLPIQTVFALKETKSNKLDSHHWYFNAFAEQIQPEFTAVMDVGTMLTKSALYHLLFAFERNHQIGGACGQLTVDKPFENLSNWVISAQHFEYKISNILDKSLESCFGFISVLPGAFSAYRYEAIRGAPLDAYFQTLNVDLDVLGPFIGNMYLAEDRILSFEVVARKNCNWTMHYVKDAVARTDVPHDLVGLISQRKRWLNGAFFATLFSIWNWGRIYSESSHTFTRKVAFLVFYGYHLLYTAFGFFLPANLYLALFFIVFQGFQQNRLQFIDTSDFSQTVLDCAVYIYNFAYLFGLLMLIIIGLGNNPKHMKLTYYFVGAVFGVMMMLSSLVGLGIFFSTPATINSIVVSILTVGVYFIGSALHGEMHHIFMTFTHYTALIPSFVNIFTIYSFCNLQDLSWGTKGLHDDPLLAASLDETEKGDFKDVIAKRRAMEERRREEKERTDNRKKNFEAFRTNVLLTWAFSNLILALFVVYFTDSSTYMPILYYFVASLNSCRLLGCIGHWVYIHTDGLRGRVLDKTECGNGTGRYPQNSYIQLDEHYAALVEDQRTKMALEAATSLLGTWESNEAFGNTALDWSQAVKDQRVQLQLTFESGDKYKFHLVSKEGETDVTSDFHHVVASEGSYTLQGEDGIAIHGDTSGIKWTFLFEEEDSLRIRLEGAKRWGRCKGVDVIYFARVKPTP
;
A
#
# COMPACT_ATOMS: atom_id res chain seq x y z
N MET A 1 -49.50 -44.32 -31.48
CA MET A 1 -50.75 -43.60 -31.15
C MET A 1 -50.99 -43.88 -29.68
N SER A 2 -51.15 -42.98 -28.73
CA SER A 2 -51.41 -41.53 -28.62
C SER A 2 -51.46 -41.34 -27.09
N GLY A 3 -50.76 -40.41 -26.45
CA GLY A 3 -51.02 -38.97 -26.50
C GLY A 3 -50.35 -38.36 -25.26
N GLY A 4 -49.78 -37.16 -25.43
CA GLY A 4 -49.05 -36.45 -24.37
C GLY A 4 -49.96 -35.69 -23.39
N PRO A 5 -49.37 -35.03 -22.37
CA PRO A 5 -50.06 -34.06 -21.53
C PRO A 5 -49.85 -32.59 -21.99
N PRO A 6 -50.71 -31.66 -21.52
CA PRO A 6 -50.98 -30.34 -22.12
C PRO A 6 -50.16 -29.18 -21.44
N PRO A 7 -50.36 -27.90 -21.83
CA PRO A 7 -49.29 -26.90 -21.96
C PRO A 7 -49.03 -26.04 -20.72
N SER A 8 -47.84 -25.45 -20.73
CA SER A 8 -47.35 -24.40 -19.84
C SER A 8 -48.15 -23.09 -19.98
N SER A 9 -48.67 -22.59 -18.86
CA SER A 9 -49.18 -21.22 -18.74
C SER A 9 -48.07 -20.30 -18.22
N GLY A 10 -47.62 -19.38 -19.06
CA GLY A 10 -46.62 -18.38 -18.73
C GLY A 10 -47.13 -17.29 -17.79
N PHE A 11 -46.25 -16.87 -16.89
CA PHE A 11 -46.28 -15.56 -16.25
C PHE A 11 -44.94 -14.89 -16.53
N VAL A 12 -44.97 -13.86 -17.37
CA VAL A 12 -43.84 -12.96 -17.65
C VAL A 12 -43.96 -11.77 -16.71
N PRO A 13 -43.00 -11.49 -15.81
CA PRO A 13 -42.88 -10.19 -15.18
C PRO A 13 -42.22 -9.23 -16.17
N ARG A 14 -42.88 -8.08 -16.39
CA ARG A 14 -42.41 -6.97 -17.24
C ARG A 14 -41.04 -6.48 -16.77
N SER A 15 -40.05 -6.55 -17.65
CA SER A 15 -38.79 -5.80 -17.55
C SER A 15 -39.06 -4.33 -17.88
N PHE A 16 -38.96 -3.45 -16.88
CA PHE A 16 -38.67 -2.03 -17.12
C PHE A 16 -37.16 -1.87 -17.08
N GLY A 17 -36.60 -1.45 -18.21
CA GLY A 17 -35.16 -1.47 -18.49
C GLY A 17 -34.35 -0.53 -17.62
N LEU A 18 -33.39 -1.10 -16.90
CA LEU A 18 -32.13 -0.47 -16.52
C LEU A 18 -31.29 -0.23 -17.80
N PRO A 19 -30.45 0.81 -17.88
CA PRO A 19 -29.38 0.81 -18.88
C PRO A 19 -28.51 -0.44 -18.64
N PRO A 20 -28.01 -1.09 -19.70
CA PRO A 20 -27.34 -2.37 -19.56
C PRO A 20 -26.14 -2.22 -18.62
N ILE A 21 -26.01 -3.17 -17.68
CA ILE A 21 -24.68 -3.66 -17.25
C ILE A 21 -23.89 -3.73 -18.54
N SER A 22 -22.90 -2.84 -18.73
CA SER A 22 -22.09 -2.88 -19.92
C SER A 22 -21.63 -4.32 -20.04
N GLN A 23 -22.12 -5.03 -21.06
CA GLN A 23 -21.59 -6.32 -21.42
C GLN A 23 -20.08 -6.14 -21.34
N ALA A 24 -19.36 -7.05 -20.66
CA ALA A 24 -17.92 -7.17 -20.87
C ALA A 24 -17.73 -6.99 -22.37
N PRO A 25 -16.97 -5.98 -22.83
CA PRO A 25 -16.91 -5.68 -24.24
C PRO A 25 -16.61 -7.00 -24.91
N ARG A 26 -17.54 -7.50 -25.75
CA ARG A 26 -17.26 -8.65 -26.58
C ARG A 26 -15.95 -8.30 -27.22
N SER A 27 -14.93 -9.11 -26.97
CA SER A 27 -13.67 -8.95 -27.64
C SER A 27 -14.01 -8.85 -29.13
N SER A 28 -13.83 -7.68 -29.74
CA SER A 28 -13.53 -7.65 -31.16
C SER A 28 -12.09 -8.16 -31.23
N MET A 29 -11.94 -9.46 -30.96
CA MET A 29 -10.69 -10.20 -30.82
C MET A 29 -9.99 -10.40 -32.16
N MET A 30 -10.49 -9.78 -33.22
CA MET A 30 -9.90 -9.86 -34.55
C MET A 30 -9.51 -8.45 -34.97
N SER A 31 -8.20 -8.23 -35.08
CA SER A 31 -7.71 -7.46 -36.23
C SER A 31 -8.35 -8.11 -37.45
N VAL A 32 -9.21 -7.36 -38.16
CA VAL A 32 -9.77 -7.86 -39.42
C VAL A 32 -8.58 -7.97 -40.37
N GLU A 33 -8.01 -9.16 -40.50
CA GLU A 33 -7.06 -9.51 -41.55
C GLU A 33 -7.85 -9.52 -42.86
N TYR A 34 -7.93 -8.36 -43.50
CA TYR A 34 -8.21 -8.29 -44.92
C TYR A 34 -6.84 -8.25 -45.62
N ASP A 35 -6.52 -9.29 -46.39
CA ASP A 35 -5.31 -9.40 -47.23
C ASP A 35 -3.93 -9.28 -46.52
N GLY A 36 -3.81 -9.70 -45.26
CA GLY A 36 -2.51 -9.78 -44.57
C GLY A 36 -1.91 -8.42 -44.16
N ILE A 37 -2.70 -7.34 -44.20
CA ILE A 37 -2.31 -6.00 -43.75
C ILE A 37 -3.05 -5.69 -42.44
N PRO A 38 -2.36 -5.43 -41.31
CA PRO A 38 -3.02 -5.11 -40.05
C PRO A 38 -3.69 -3.73 -40.13
N LEU A 39 -5.02 -3.66 -40.02
CA LEU A 39 -5.76 -2.41 -39.87
C LEU A 39 -5.82 -1.98 -38.39
N PRO A 40 -5.89 -0.67 -38.09
CA PRO A 40 -6.14 -0.21 -36.72
C PRO A 40 -7.47 -0.77 -36.22
N PRO A 41 -7.51 -1.50 -35.09
CA PRO A 41 -8.76 -2.04 -34.58
C PRO A 41 -9.81 -0.94 -34.34
N PRO A 42 -11.11 -1.23 -34.50
CA PRO A 42 -12.18 -0.24 -34.29
C PRO A 42 -12.13 0.42 -32.91
N SER A 43 -11.62 -0.30 -31.89
CA SER A 43 -11.42 0.20 -30.53
C SER A 43 -10.47 1.42 -30.48
N ILE A 44 -9.40 1.43 -31.29
CA ILE A 44 -8.46 2.56 -31.40
C ILE A 44 -9.15 3.78 -32.01
N ARG A 45 -10.08 3.59 -32.95
CA ARG A 45 -10.82 4.73 -33.52
C ARG A 45 -11.76 5.40 -32.51
N SER A 46 -12.08 4.71 -31.41
CA SER A 46 -12.93 5.20 -30.31
C SER A 46 -12.19 5.50 -28.99
N CYS A 47 -10.88 5.21 -28.89
CA CYS A 47 -10.14 5.42 -27.64
C CYS A 47 -10.09 6.93 -27.34
N GLY A 48 -10.51 7.35 -26.15
CA GLY A 48 -10.62 8.78 -25.76
C GLY A 48 -12.06 9.32 -25.67
N SER A 49 -13.03 8.77 -26.42
CA SER A 49 -14.46 9.13 -26.30
C SER A 49 -15.22 8.27 -25.26
N GLN A 50 -14.67 7.10 -24.92
CA GLN A 50 -15.21 6.18 -23.92
C GLN A 50 -14.46 6.26 -22.58
N GLN A 51 -15.08 5.79 -21.49
CA GLN A 51 -14.44 5.76 -20.17
C GLN A 51 -13.36 4.67 -20.03
N TYR A 52 -13.48 3.55 -20.75
CA TYR A 52 -12.52 2.42 -20.71
C TYR A 52 -12.46 1.71 -22.07
N VAL A 53 -11.26 1.55 -22.63
CA VAL A 53 -11.01 0.90 -23.93
C VAL A 53 -9.79 -0.01 -23.82
N THR A 54 -9.88 -1.18 -24.44
CA THR A 54 -8.79 -2.14 -24.54
C THR A 54 -8.46 -2.38 -26.03
N SER A 55 -7.18 -2.24 -26.41
CA SER A 55 -6.73 -2.37 -27.80
C SER A 55 -5.48 -3.23 -27.87
N TYR A 56 -5.45 -4.17 -28.83
CA TYR A 56 -4.25 -4.92 -29.16
C TYR A 56 -3.52 -4.26 -30.34
N ILE A 57 -2.23 -4.00 -30.19
CA ILE A 57 -1.40 -3.33 -31.19
C ILE A 57 -0.39 -4.34 -31.76
N PRO A 58 -0.49 -4.67 -33.06
CA PRO A 58 0.48 -5.54 -33.71
C PRO A 58 1.83 -4.84 -33.82
N THR A 59 2.93 -5.59 -33.70
CA THR A 59 4.30 -5.05 -33.77
C THR A 59 5.08 -5.53 -34.99
N GLY A 60 4.59 -6.57 -35.69
CA GLY A 60 5.27 -7.17 -36.83
C GLY A 60 5.08 -6.45 -38.18
N ALA A 61 4.02 -5.65 -38.33
CA ALA A 61 3.74 -4.89 -39.54
C ALA A 61 3.07 -3.56 -39.20
N ALA A 62 3.44 -2.51 -39.94
CA ALA A 62 2.94 -1.16 -39.70
C ALA A 62 1.50 -1.02 -40.22
N PHE A 63 0.71 -0.16 -39.58
CA PHE A 63 -0.61 0.22 -40.07
C PHE A 63 -0.49 0.88 -41.45
N PRO A 64 -1.54 0.81 -42.29
CA PRO A 64 -1.53 1.45 -43.60
C PRO A 64 -1.35 2.97 -43.47
N SER A 65 -0.61 3.57 -44.41
CA SER A 65 -0.33 5.02 -44.46
C SER A 65 -1.59 5.89 -44.47
N GLY A 66 -2.72 5.40 -44.99
CA GLY A 66 -4.00 6.13 -44.97
C GLY A 66 -4.62 6.33 -43.59
N SER A 67 -4.18 5.59 -42.55
CA SER A 67 -4.76 5.65 -41.20
C SER A 67 -4.56 7.02 -40.53
N VAL A 68 -3.41 7.65 -40.78
CA VAL A 68 -3.07 8.98 -40.26
C VAL A 68 -3.85 10.07 -40.99
N GLN A 69 -4.07 9.91 -42.30
CA GLN A 69 -4.90 10.83 -43.08
C GLN A 69 -6.38 10.75 -42.70
N GLU A 70 -6.89 9.56 -42.38
CA GLU A 70 -8.21 9.38 -41.75
C GLU A 70 -8.29 10.09 -40.39
N MET A 71 -7.25 9.95 -39.57
CA MET A 71 -7.13 10.63 -38.27
C MET A 71 -7.24 12.15 -38.41
N ILE A 72 -6.45 12.74 -39.33
CA ILE A 72 -6.47 14.17 -39.64
C ILE A 72 -7.83 14.61 -40.24
N SER A 73 -8.43 13.78 -41.11
CA SER A 73 -9.70 14.08 -41.77
C SER A 73 -10.88 14.08 -40.78
N SER A 74 -10.90 13.14 -39.83
CA SER A 74 -11.93 13.06 -38.79
C SER A 74 -12.06 14.36 -37.98
N MET A 75 -10.95 15.10 -37.84
CA MET A 75 -10.87 16.35 -37.09
C MET A 75 -11.39 17.58 -37.85
N LYS A 76 -11.54 17.53 -39.18
CA LYS A 76 -12.08 18.67 -39.98
C LYS A 76 -13.52 19.05 -39.60
N SER A 77 -14.22 18.16 -38.90
CA SER A 77 -15.55 18.43 -38.33
C SER A 77 -15.52 19.41 -37.14
N TYR A 78 -14.37 19.62 -36.49
CA TYR A 78 -14.16 20.56 -35.38
C TYR A 78 -13.50 21.87 -35.84
N ALA A 79 -13.95 22.37 -36.99
CA ALA A 79 -13.32 23.47 -37.74
C ALA A 79 -13.11 24.79 -36.94
N SER A 80 -13.84 25.01 -35.84
CA SER A 80 -13.64 26.17 -34.95
C SER A 80 -12.40 26.05 -34.06
N ALA A 81 -11.95 24.83 -33.74
CA ALA A 81 -10.78 24.56 -32.90
C ALA A 81 -9.48 24.47 -33.72
N THR A 82 -9.57 24.18 -35.02
CA THR A 82 -8.41 24.07 -35.92
C THR A 82 -7.71 25.41 -36.19
N ASP A 83 -8.38 26.55 -36.02
CA ASP A 83 -7.77 27.89 -36.14
C ASP A 83 -6.71 28.16 -35.05
N LEU A 84 -6.69 27.36 -33.97
CA LEU A 84 -5.73 27.46 -32.87
C LEU A 84 -4.46 26.63 -33.07
N VAL A 85 -4.41 25.74 -34.06
CA VAL A 85 -3.28 24.84 -34.30
C VAL A 85 -2.21 25.57 -35.09
N ARG A 86 -0.97 25.61 -34.57
CA ARG A 86 0.17 26.03 -35.39
C ARG A 86 0.31 25.08 -36.59
N THR A 87 0.22 25.62 -37.80
CA THR A 87 0.71 24.92 -38.99
C THR A 87 2.22 24.77 -38.81
N TYR A 88 2.65 23.56 -38.44
CA TYR A 88 4.07 23.23 -38.37
C TYR A 88 4.70 23.47 -39.75
N SER A 89 5.58 24.47 -39.85
CA SER A 89 6.38 24.71 -41.07
C SER A 89 7.42 23.61 -41.28
N GLU A 90 7.86 22.98 -40.20
CA GLU A 90 8.78 21.83 -40.16
C GLU A 90 8.16 20.73 -39.28
N ILE A 91 8.35 19.47 -39.64
CA ILE A 91 7.73 18.35 -38.94
C ILE A 91 8.47 18.09 -37.63
N PRO A 92 7.77 18.07 -36.48
CA PRO A 92 8.38 17.96 -35.16
C PRO A 92 9.04 16.61 -34.94
N SER A 93 9.94 16.53 -33.96
CA SER A 93 10.52 15.26 -33.50
C SER A 93 9.55 14.46 -32.61
N VAL A 94 9.82 13.16 -32.40
CA VAL A 94 9.06 12.33 -31.44
C VAL A 94 9.10 12.94 -30.04
N GLU A 95 10.28 13.39 -29.61
CA GLU A 95 10.51 13.98 -28.30
C GLU A 95 9.72 15.29 -28.12
N GLU A 96 9.71 16.17 -29.13
CA GLU A 96 8.91 17.39 -29.11
C GLU A 96 7.41 17.09 -29.01
N ALA A 97 6.93 16.05 -29.69
CA ALA A 97 5.54 15.62 -29.61
C ALA A 97 5.19 15.12 -28.19
N LEU A 98 6.02 14.27 -27.59
CA LEU A 98 5.83 13.75 -26.23
C LEU A 98 5.85 14.88 -25.19
N VAL A 99 6.85 15.75 -25.23
CA VAL A 99 6.98 16.90 -24.32
C VAL A 99 5.77 17.84 -24.44
N THR A 100 5.24 18.03 -25.65
CA THR A 100 4.04 18.85 -25.87
C THR A 100 2.81 18.23 -25.19
N LEU A 101 2.66 16.91 -25.23
CA LEU A 101 1.59 16.21 -24.51
C LEU A 101 1.74 16.31 -23.00
N ASP A 102 2.95 16.17 -22.47
CA ASP A 102 3.19 16.28 -21.03
C ASP A 102 2.90 17.70 -20.52
N ARG A 103 3.26 18.73 -21.30
CA ARG A 103 2.84 20.11 -21.04
C ARG A 103 1.32 20.27 -21.07
N ALA A 104 0.63 19.56 -21.95
CA ALA A 104 -0.83 19.55 -22.00
C ALA A 104 -1.44 18.96 -20.73
N ALA A 105 -0.88 17.87 -20.20
CA ALA A 105 -1.30 17.27 -18.93
C ALA A 105 -1.07 18.21 -17.74
N VAL A 106 0.06 18.91 -17.70
CA VAL A 106 0.33 19.93 -16.68
C VAL A 106 -0.69 21.07 -16.77
N ALA A 107 -1.02 21.55 -17.96
CA ALA A 107 -2.05 22.57 -18.17
C ALA A 107 -3.44 22.08 -17.74
N LEU A 108 -3.78 20.82 -18.03
CA LEU A 108 -5.05 20.19 -17.61
C LEU A 108 -5.15 20.12 -16.08
N ASN A 109 -4.09 19.65 -15.41
CA ASN A 109 -4.01 19.58 -13.95
C ASN A 109 -4.07 20.98 -13.31
N ALA A 110 -3.50 21.99 -13.96
CA ALA A 110 -3.60 23.40 -13.56
C ALA A 110 -4.97 24.04 -13.87
N ARG A 111 -5.96 23.27 -14.35
CA ARG A 111 -7.31 23.72 -14.74
C ARG A 111 -7.31 24.76 -15.87
N ARG A 112 -6.26 24.84 -16.68
CA ARG A 112 -6.18 25.68 -17.87
C ARG A 112 -6.68 24.90 -19.09
N TYR A 113 -7.98 24.61 -19.12
CA TYR A 113 -8.58 23.67 -20.07
C TYR A 113 -8.44 24.07 -21.54
N ARG A 114 -8.50 25.37 -21.87
CA ARG A 114 -8.31 25.85 -23.25
C ARG A 114 -6.86 25.71 -23.72
N ASP A 115 -5.90 26.02 -22.83
CA ASP A 115 -4.47 25.83 -23.12
C ASP A 115 -4.14 24.34 -23.25
N ALA A 116 -4.71 23.51 -22.37
CA ALA A 116 -4.60 22.06 -22.43
C ALA A 116 -5.16 21.52 -23.75
N LEU A 117 -6.36 21.92 -24.15
CA LEU A 117 -6.96 21.52 -25.42
C LEU A 117 -6.06 21.87 -26.60
N LYS A 118 -5.51 23.09 -26.63
CA LYS A 118 -4.58 23.50 -27.68
C LYS A 118 -3.33 22.63 -27.72
N LEU A 119 -2.68 22.40 -26.58
CA LEU A 119 -1.46 21.61 -26.50
C LEU A 119 -1.71 20.13 -26.84
N TYR A 120 -2.82 19.55 -26.40
CA TYR A 120 -3.21 18.18 -26.78
C TYR A 120 -3.48 18.07 -28.28
N LEU A 121 -4.10 19.08 -28.89
CA LEU A 121 -4.36 19.12 -30.32
C LEU A 121 -3.05 19.21 -31.11
N GLU A 122 -2.15 20.13 -30.73
CA GLU A 122 -0.80 20.26 -31.31
C GLU A 122 0.00 18.95 -31.16
N GLY A 123 0.04 18.37 -29.97
CA GLY A 123 0.72 17.11 -29.70
C GLY A 123 0.12 15.92 -30.46
N GLY A 124 -1.21 15.83 -30.55
CA GLY A 124 -1.90 14.78 -31.30
C GLY A 124 -1.61 14.84 -32.81
N TYR A 125 -1.59 16.04 -33.41
CA TYR A 125 -1.17 16.23 -34.80
C TYR A 125 0.31 15.93 -35.02
N ALA A 126 1.18 16.34 -34.09
CA ALA A 126 2.60 16.01 -34.12
C ALA A 126 2.80 14.48 -34.12
N MET A 127 2.13 13.75 -33.23
CA MET A 127 2.16 12.27 -33.17
C MET A 127 1.74 11.63 -34.50
N ALA A 128 0.67 12.14 -35.11
CA ALA A 128 0.17 11.71 -36.41
C ALA A 128 1.26 11.75 -37.49
N ASN A 129 1.89 12.92 -37.64
CA ASN A 129 2.89 13.16 -38.67
C ASN A 129 4.18 12.40 -38.43
N VAL A 130 4.57 12.24 -37.16
CA VAL A 130 5.78 11.53 -36.77
C VAL A 130 5.62 10.03 -36.96
N ALA A 131 4.42 9.48 -36.74
CA ALA A 131 4.13 8.05 -36.91
C ALA A 131 4.40 7.55 -38.34
N GLU A 132 3.95 8.27 -39.38
CA GLU A 132 4.16 7.89 -40.79
C GLU A 132 5.64 7.75 -41.19
N ARG A 133 6.54 8.41 -40.44
CA ARG A 133 7.98 8.44 -40.73
C ARG A 133 8.78 7.40 -39.97
N GLN A 134 8.18 6.70 -39.02
CA GLN A 134 8.87 5.69 -38.24
C GLN A 134 9.10 4.42 -39.07
N ALA A 135 10.37 4.04 -39.21
CA ALA A 135 10.75 2.80 -39.88
C ALA A 135 10.41 1.55 -39.03
N ASN A 136 10.37 1.68 -37.71
CA ASN A 136 10.02 0.59 -36.81
C ASN A 136 8.49 0.42 -36.75
N PRO A 137 7.93 -0.73 -37.18
CA PRO A 137 6.49 -0.97 -37.19
C PRO A 137 5.82 -0.85 -35.82
N LYS A 138 6.48 -1.33 -34.75
CA LYS A 138 5.99 -1.21 -33.37
C LYS A 138 5.78 0.25 -33.00
N ILE A 139 6.82 1.07 -33.15
CA ILE A 139 6.79 2.49 -32.79
C ILE A 139 5.75 3.24 -33.65
N CYS A 140 5.71 2.98 -34.96
CA CYS A 140 4.71 3.54 -35.86
C CYS A 140 3.28 3.28 -35.37
N ASN A 141 2.98 2.04 -35.00
CA ASN A 141 1.64 1.63 -34.56
C ASN A 141 1.28 2.18 -33.18
N LEU A 142 2.24 2.22 -32.24
CA LEU A 142 2.06 2.82 -30.92
C LEU A 142 1.77 4.32 -31.02
N LEU A 143 2.56 5.06 -31.80
CA LEU A 143 2.36 6.49 -32.03
C LEU A 143 1.02 6.78 -32.73
N THR A 144 0.65 5.98 -33.73
CA THR A 144 -0.65 6.09 -34.40
C THR A 144 -1.79 5.90 -33.40
N SER A 145 -1.71 4.86 -32.57
CA SER A 145 -2.71 4.56 -31.54
C SER A 145 -2.83 5.70 -30.51
N LYS A 146 -1.70 6.22 -30.03
CA LYS A 146 -1.67 7.34 -29.09
C LYS A 146 -2.19 8.65 -29.72
N GLY A 147 -1.93 8.86 -31.01
CA GLY A 147 -2.49 9.96 -31.78
C GLY A 147 -4.02 9.93 -31.77
N PHE A 148 -4.63 8.78 -32.09
CA PHE A 148 -6.09 8.62 -32.04
C PHE A 148 -6.64 8.87 -30.63
N GLU A 149 -6.02 8.29 -29.61
CA GLU A 149 -6.41 8.47 -28.20
C GLU A 149 -6.44 9.94 -27.82
N THR A 150 -5.37 10.66 -28.15
CA THR A 150 -5.20 12.08 -27.82
C THR A 150 -6.20 12.95 -28.55
N LEU A 151 -6.45 12.69 -29.84
CA LEU A 151 -7.35 13.51 -30.65
C LEU A 151 -8.83 13.28 -30.28
N ASN A 152 -9.21 12.04 -30.00
CA ASN A 152 -10.54 11.74 -29.46
C ASN A 152 -10.74 12.33 -28.06
N TRP A 153 -9.69 12.35 -27.23
CA TRP A 153 -9.69 13.09 -25.97
C TRP A 153 -9.89 14.59 -26.20
N CYS A 154 -9.24 15.20 -27.20
CA CYS A 154 -9.47 16.60 -27.57
C CYS A 154 -10.92 16.87 -27.95
N ALA A 155 -11.55 15.99 -28.74
CA ALA A 155 -12.95 16.11 -29.10
C ALA A 155 -13.86 16.11 -27.87
N ARG A 156 -13.64 15.17 -26.94
CA ARG A 156 -14.39 15.09 -25.68
C ARG A 156 -14.16 16.29 -24.77
N LEU A 157 -12.91 16.75 -24.66
CA LEU A 157 -12.57 17.95 -23.88
C LEU A 157 -13.21 19.20 -24.50
N CYS A 158 -13.25 19.31 -25.82
CA CYS A 158 -13.95 20.37 -26.54
C CYS A 158 -15.46 20.33 -26.26
N ASP A 159 -16.09 19.16 -26.38
CA ASP A 159 -17.50 18.96 -26.05
C ASP A 159 -17.82 19.35 -24.60
N TRP A 160 -16.91 19.06 -23.67
CA TRP A 160 -17.02 19.46 -22.28
C TRP A 160 -16.90 20.99 -22.11
N ILE A 161 -15.91 21.63 -22.74
CA ILE A 161 -15.71 23.09 -22.73
C ILE A 161 -16.92 23.81 -23.33
N GLU A 162 -17.52 23.26 -24.39
CA GLU A 162 -18.72 23.79 -25.04
C GLU A 162 -20.02 23.45 -24.29
N GLY A 163 -19.94 22.69 -23.19
CA GLY A 163 -21.08 22.31 -22.35
C GLY A 163 -22.01 21.26 -22.96
N ARG A 164 -21.54 20.52 -23.98
CA ARG A 164 -22.24 19.35 -24.54
C ARG A 164 -22.15 18.13 -23.61
N ILE A 165 -21.07 18.01 -22.84
CA ILE A 165 -20.84 16.95 -21.85
C ILE A 165 -20.85 17.55 -20.45
N LYS A 166 -21.62 16.94 -19.55
CA LYS A 166 -21.74 17.36 -18.14
C LYS A 166 -20.91 16.43 -17.26
N GLU A 167 -19.63 16.74 -17.12
CA GLU A 167 -18.72 16.06 -16.17
C GLU A 167 -18.11 17.12 -15.23
N LYS A 168 -17.86 16.81 -13.96
CA LYS A 168 -17.31 17.81 -13.03
C LYS A 168 -15.83 18.12 -13.32
N HIS A 169 -15.07 17.07 -13.65
CA HIS A 169 -13.65 17.16 -13.98
C HIS A 169 -13.37 16.26 -15.19
N PRO A 170 -13.12 16.85 -16.37
CA PRO A 170 -12.89 16.07 -17.58
C PRO A 170 -11.50 15.42 -17.46
N ARG A 171 -11.41 14.14 -17.83
CA ARG A 171 -10.14 13.40 -17.85
C ARG A 171 -10.04 12.48 -19.07
N PRO A 172 -8.81 12.16 -19.54
CA PRO A 172 -8.61 11.14 -20.54
C PRO A 172 -9.28 9.82 -20.13
N GLY A 173 -9.90 9.13 -21.09
CA GLY A 173 -10.42 7.79 -20.88
C GLY A 173 -9.29 6.79 -20.58
N VAL A 174 -9.63 5.66 -19.97
CA VAL A 174 -8.64 4.60 -19.71
C VAL A 174 -8.39 3.84 -21.00
N HIS A 175 -7.14 3.80 -21.45
CA HIS A 175 -6.72 3.01 -22.61
C HIS A 175 -5.71 1.95 -22.20
N LYS A 176 -6.15 0.69 -22.26
CA LYS A 176 -5.32 -0.48 -22.00
C LYS A 176 -4.80 -1.05 -23.31
N VAL A 177 -3.48 -1.16 -23.42
CA VAL A 177 -2.80 -1.51 -24.66
C VAL A 177 -2.08 -2.84 -24.54
N GLY A 178 -2.42 -3.78 -25.42
CA GLY A 178 -1.76 -5.07 -25.50
C GLY A 178 -0.75 -5.10 -26.63
N ILE A 179 0.45 -5.65 -26.39
CA ILE A 179 1.45 -5.94 -27.42
C ILE A 179 1.91 -7.40 -27.30
N PRO A 180 2.43 -8.01 -28.38
CA PRO A 180 3.10 -9.29 -28.27
C PRO A 180 4.41 -9.15 -27.47
N VAL A 181 4.73 -10.18 -26.69
CA VAL A 181 5.99 -10.28 -25.94
C VAL A 181 7.16 -10.44 -26.91
N SER A 182 8.18 -9.60 -26.77
CA SER A 182 9.33 -9.50 -27.68
C SER A 182 10.21 -10.76 -27.71
N ASN A 183 10.43 -11.39 -26.55
CA ASN A 183 11.27 -12.59 -26.40
C ASN A 183 10.43 -13.85 -26.13
N TRP A 184 9.31 -14.00 -26.83
CA TRP A 184 8.48 -15.19 -26.71
C TRP A 184 9.15 -16.41 -27.34
N ASP A 185 9.13 -17.54 -26.63
CA ASP A 185 9.73 -18.81 -27.04
C ASP A 185 8.60 -19.85 -27.22
N GLU A 186 8.60 -20.56 -28.35
CA GLU A 186 7.59 -21.58 -28.69
C GLU A 186 7.52 -22.70 -27.65
N ASP A 187 8.65 -22.99 -26.98
CA ASP A 187 8.72 -23.98 -25.91
C ASP A 187 7.96 -23.55 -24.63
N TRP A 188 7.50 -22.29 -24.56
CA TRP A 188 6.75 -21.74 -23.42
C TRP A 188 5.25 -21.99 -23.50
N VAL A 189 4.73 -22.60 -24.57
CA VAL A 189 3.35 -23.11 -24.59
C VAL A 189 3.28 -24.42 -23.79
N GLY A 190 3.24 -24.29 -22.46
CA GLY A 190 2.83 -25.39 -21.61
C GLY A 190 1.38 -25.79 -21.90
N PRO A 191 0.93 -27.03 -21.62
CA PRO A 191 -0.42 -27.51 -21.94
C PRO A 191 -1.54 -26.81 -21.13
N TYR A 192 -1.20 -25.81 -20.32
CA TYR A 192 -2.09 -25.15 -19.37
C TYR A 192 -2.31 -23.66 -19.67
N LEU A 193 -1.54 -23.07 -20.60
CA LEU A 193 -1.59 -21.65 -20.92
C LEU A 193 -2.11 -21.49 -22.35
N ASP A 194 -3.13 -20.67 -22.51
CA ASP A 194 -3.63 -20.29 -23.83
C ASP A 194 -2.54 -19.52 -24.60
N GLU A 195 -2.41 -19.81 -25.90
CA GLU A 195 -1.36 -19.23 -26.75
C GLU A 195 -1.48 -17.70 -26.84
N GLU A 196 -2.70 -17.15 -26.83
CA GLU A 196 -2.89 -15.71 -26.82
C GLU A 196 -2.52 -15.09 -25.48
N GLU A 197 -2.87 -15.74 -24.37
CA GLU A 197 -2.49 -15.28 -23.02
C GLU A 197 -0.97 -15.33 -22.80
N ALA A 198 -0.31 -16.34 -23.38
CA ALA A 198 1.14 -16.53 -23.35
C ALA A 198 1.91 -15.52 -24.19
N ARG A 199 1.30 -15.03 -25.27
CA ARG A 199 1.97 -14.11 -26.20
C ARG A 199 1.72 -12.64 -25.90
N ARG A 200 0.71 -12.29 -25.11
CA ARG A 200 0.28 -10.90 -24.92
C ARG A 200 0.69 -10.34 -23.56
N MET A 201 1.39 -9.21 -23.59
CA MET A 201 1.56 -8.33 -22.43
C MET A 201 0.60 -7.16 -22.56
N TRP A 202 -0.06 -6.79 -21.45
CA TRP A 202 -0.95 -5.64 -21.39
C TRP A 202 -0.33 -4.53 -20.57
N TYR A 203 -0.48 -3.29 -21.03
CA TYR A 203 -0.03 -2.08 -20.36
C TYR A 203 -1.19 -1.12 -20.11
N THR A 204 -1.22 -0.53 -18.91
CA THR A 204 -2.18 0.52 -18.54
C THR A 204 -1.46 1.66 -17.82
N PRO A 205 -1.43 2.88 -18.37
CA PRO A 205 -1.00 4.08 -17.65
C PRO A 205 -2.11 4.51 -16.67
N VAL A 206 -1.79 4.59 -15.38
CA VAL A 206 -2.75 4.86 -14.31
C VAL A 206 -2.54 6.27 -13.74
N TYR A 207 -3.51 7.14 -13.99
CA TYR A 207 -3.69 8.40 -13.27
C TYR A 207 -4.76 8.18 -12.20
N CYS A 208 -4.33 8.04 -10.95
CA CYS A 208 -5.23 7.76 -9.84
C CYS A 208 -4.68 8.39 -8.55
N PRO A 209 -5.01 9.68 -8.29
CA PRO A 209 -4.45 10.44 -7.18
C PRO A 209 -4.54 9.73 -5.82
N HIS A 210 -5.62 8.99 -5.60
CA HIS A 210 -5.79 8.13 -4.44
C HIS A 210 -6.00 6.69 -4.91
N PRO A 211 -5.14 5.73 -4.53
CA PRO A 211 -5.27 4.33 -4.94
C PRO A 211 -6.65 3.70 -4.69
N ILE A 212 -7.37 4.14 -3.63
CA ILE A 212 -8.73 3.67 -3.33
C ILE A 212 -9.75 3.96 -4.46
N ASP A 213 -9.49 4.99 -5.27
CA ASP A 213 -10.35 5.37 -6.38
C ASP A 213 -10.08 4.57 -7.66
N PHE A 214 -9.11 3.66 -7.67
CA PHE A 214 -8.68 2.94 -8.87
C PHE A 214 -9.84 2.30 -9.65
N SER A 215 -10.72 1.58 -8.94
CA SER A 215 -11.90 0.96 -9.55
C SER A 215 -12.96 1.99 -9.96
N ASN A 216 -13.16 3.04 -9.15
CA ASN A 216 -14.11 4.12 -9.40
C ASN A 216 -13.70 4.97 -10.61
N MET A 217 -12.40 5.11 -10.86
CA MET A 217 -11.82 5.75 -12.04
C MET A 217 -11.85 4.85 -13.29
N GLY A 218 -12.45 3.66 -13.21
CA GLY A 218 -12.70 2.79 -14.35
C GLY A 218 -11.54 1.85 -14.71
N TYR A 219 -10.41 1.89 -14.01
CA TYR A 219 -9.31 0.96 -14.26
C TYR A 219 -9.69 -0.48 -13.91
N ARG A 220 -9.25 -1.46 -14.70
CA ARG A 220 -9.54 -2.89 -14.50
C ARG A 220 -8.30 -3.75 -14.75
N LEU A 221 -7.99 -4.62 -13.80
CA LEU A 221 -6.97 -5.65 -13.95
C LEU A 221 -7.44 -6.73 -14.93
N ARG A 222 -6.50 -7.30 -15.69
CA ARG A 222 -6.76 -8.31 -16.73
C ARG A 222 -7.45 -9.55 -16.18
N CYS A 223 -7.09 -9.98 -14.97
CA CYS A 223 -7.77 -11.10 -14.31
C CYS A 223 -9.28 -10.84 -14.19
N VAL A 224 -9.66 -9.64 -13.80
CA VAL A 224 -11.07 -9.23 -13.66
C VAL A 224 -11.77 -9.16 -15.01
N GLU A 225 -11.12 -8.60 -16.03
CA GLU A 225 -11.66 -8.53 -17.40
C GLU A 225 -11.92 -9.93 -18.00
N THR A 226 -11.03 -10.88 -17.69
CA THR A 226 -11.15 -12.28 -18.14
C THR A 226 -12.11 -13.11 -17.29
N GLY A 227 -12.80 -12.49 -16.32
CA GLY A 227 -13.73 -13.16 -15.42
C GLY A 227 -13.06 -14.00 -14.33
N ARG A 228 -11.74 -13.90 -14.15
CA ARG A 228 -11.00 -14.58 -13.07
C ARG A 228 -11.00 -13.74 -11.80
N ARG A 229 -11.17 -14.40 -10.66
CA ARG A 229 -11.11 -13.79 -9.33
C ARG A 229 -10.16 -14.59 -8.43
N PRO A 230 -8.85 -14.32 -8.52
CA PRO A 230 -7.84 -15.03 -7.73
C PRO A 230 -8.16 -15.03 -6.23
N ARG A 231 -8.19 -16.21 -5.60
CA ARG A 231 -8.44 -16.35 -4.16
C ARG A 231 -7.24 -15.93 -3.31
N LEU A 232 -6.03 -16.10 -3.84
CA LEU A 232 -4.78 -15.68 -3.21
C LEU A 232 -4.13 -14.58 -4.05
N MET A 233 -3.80 -13.47 -3.42
CA MET A 233 -3.00 -12.41 -4.02
C MET A 233 -1.69 -12.26 -3.24
N ILE A 234 -0.55 -12.14 -3.91
CA ILE A 234 0.78 -12.04 -3.28
C ILE A 234 1.45 -10.75 -3.74
N CYS A 235 1.73 -9.83 -2.82
CA CYS A 235 2.52 -8.64 -3.06
C CYS A 235 4.02 -8.93 -2.93
N ILE A 236 4.81 -8.52 -3.92
CA ILE A 236 6.27 -8.49 -3.88
C ILE A 236 6.69 -7.02 -3.99
N THR A 237 7.21 -6.43 -2.92
CA THR A 237 7.70 -5.05 -2.95
C THR A 237 9.16 -5.01 -3.42
N MET A 238 9.46 -4.06 -4.32
CA MET A 238 10.78 -3.84 -4.91
C MET A 238 11.13 -2.35 -4.92
N TYR A 239 12.41 -2.03 -4.74
CA TYR A 239 12.96 -0.68 -4.81
C TYR A 239 14.16 -0.61 -5.77
N ASN A 240 15.30 -1.20 -5.41
CA ASN A 240 16.54 -1.13 -6.22
C ASN A 240 17.31 -2.46 -6.30
N GLU A 241 16.63 -3.56 -5.98
CA GLU A 241 17.18 -4.91 -5.94
C GLU A 241 17.64 -5.41 -7.32
N GLY A 242 18.55 -6.38 -7.31
CA GLY A 242 19.09 -6.95 -8.54
C GLY A 242 18.16 -7.99 -9.17
N PRO A 243 18.24 -8.23 -10.49
CA PRO A 243 17.38 -9.19 -11.20
C PRO A 243 17.46 -10.63 -10.65
N GLN A 244 18.59 -11.01 -10.06
CA GLN A 244 18.75 -12.34 -9.48
C GLN A 244 17.81 -12.58 -8.29
N GLN A 245 17.52 -11.55 -7.49
CA GLN A 245 16.64 -11.66 -6.33
C GLN A 245 15.19 -11.90 -6.77
N LEU A 246 14.70 -11.14 -7.75
CA LEU A 246 13.35 -11.33 -8.29
C LEU A 246 13.23 -12.68 -9.02
N LYS A 247 14.20 -13.03 -9.87
CA LYS A 247 14.22 -14.32 -10.59
C LYS A 247 14.18 -15.52 -9.62
N ALA A 248 14.94 -15.46 -8.53
CA ALA A 248 14.91 -16.49 -7.50
C ALA A 248 13.55 -16.57 -6.80
N THR A 249 12.97 -15.41 -6.45
CA THR A 249 11.65 -15.30 -5.78
C THR A 249 10.55 -15.90 -6.64
N LEU A 250 10.42 -15.47 -7.91
CA LEU A 250 9.42 -15.97 -8.86
C LEU A 250 9.58 -17.47 -9.12
N LYS A 251 10.81 -17.95 -9.27
CA LYS A 251 11.09 -19.39 -9.41
C LYS A 251 10.61 -20.18 -8.19
N LYS A 252 10.82 -19.69 -6.97
CA LYS A 252 10.34 -20.38 -5.75
C LYS A 252 8.81 -20.37 -5.64
N LEU A 253 8.16 -19.30 -6.07
CA LEU A 253 6.70 -19.21 -6.14
C LEU A 253 6.13 -20.21 -7.15
N ALA A 254 6.70 -20.30 -8.35
CA ALA A 254 6.32 -21.30 -9.35
C ALA A 254 6.41 -22.75 -8.84
N ASN A 255 7.48 -23.05 -8.07
CA ASN A 255 7.66 -24.37 -7.47
C ASN A 255 6.62 -24.64 -6.37
N ASN A 256 6.19 -23.62 -5.63
CA ASN A 256 5.11 -23.75 -4.65
C ASN A 256 3.76 -24.00 -5.35
N LEU A 257 3.45 -23.32 -6.45
CA LEU A 257 2.26 -23.60 -7.25
C LEU A 257 2.27 -25.04 -7.76
N THR A 258 3.42 -25.51 -8.23
CA THR A 258 3.59 -26.91 -8.67
C THR A 258 3.32 -27.88 -7.52
N TYR A 259 3.78 -27.56 -6.31
CA TYR A 259 3.50 -28.37 -5.11
C TYR A 259 2.02 -28.38 -4.72
N LEU A 260 1.30 -27.25 -4.87
CA LEU A 260 -0.15 -27.16 -4.65
C LEU A 260 -0.92 -28.05 -5.62
N LYS A 261 -0.56 -28.01 -6.91
CA LYS A 261 -1.12 -28.89 -7.94
C LYS A 261 -0.94 -30.38 -7.63
N GLU A 262 0.22 -30.76 -7.10
CA GLU A 262 0.59 -32.15 -6.80
C GLU A 262 -0.11 -32.74 -5.54
N GLN A 263 -0.90 -31.96 -4.80
CA GLN A 263 -1.56 -32.45 -3.59
C GLN A 263 -2.72 -33.42 -3.90
N ASP A 264 -2.69 -34.59 -3.27
CA ASP A 264 -3.69 -35.64 -3.46
C ASP A 264 -4.96 -35.42 -2.58
N SER A 265 -6.12 -35.81 -3.09
CA SER A 265 -7.44 -35.48 -2.53
C SER A 265 -7.88 -36.41 -1.39
N GLY A 266 -7.15 -37.48 -1.12
CA GLY A 266 -7.56 -38.55 -0.19
C GLY A 266 -7.14 -38.39 1.28
N HIS A 267 -6.50 -37.30 1.69
CA HIS A 267 -5.95 -37.16 3.06
C HIS A 267 -6.62 -36.04 3.86
N ASP A 268 -6.70 -36.19 5.18
CA ASP A 268 -7.22 -35.21 6.18
C ASP A 268 -6.56 -33.80 6.13
N LYS A 269 -5.52 -33.63 5.30
CA LYS A 269 -4.76 -32.40 5.08
C LYS A 269 -4.94 -31.79 3.68
N ALA A 270 -6.01 -32.14 2.97
CA ALA A 270 -6.29 -31.57 1.66
C ALA A 270 -6.78 -30.11 1.75
N LEU A 271 -6.32 -29.26 0.85
CA LEU A 271 -6.87 -27.91 0.62
C LEU A 271 -8.24 -28.00 -0.10
N SER A 272 -8.93 -26.88 -0.25
CA SER A 272 -10.11 -26.78 -1.10
C SER A 272 -9.76 -27.04 -2.58
N GLU A 273 -10.76 -27.47 -3.37
CA GLU A 273 -10.58 -27.82 -4.78
C GLU A 273 -10.02 -26.67 -5.64
N THR A 274 -10.18 -25.40 -5.23
CA THR A 274 -9.63 -24.25 -5.96
C THR A 274 -8.11 -24.19 -5.92
N PHE A 275 -7.48 -24.75 -4.89
CA PHE A 275 -6.02 -24.78 -4.75
C PHE A 275 -5.43 -26.12 -5.20
N LYS A 276 -6.19 -26.90 -5.98
CA LYS A 276 -5.78 -28.19 -6.55
C LYS A 276 -5.90 -28.19 -8.06
N GLY A 277 -5.31 -29.23 -8.67
CA GLY A 277 -5.44 -29.50 -10.09
C GLY A 277 -4.60 -28.56 -10.96
N ASN A 278 -4.88 -28.60 -12.26
CA ASN A 278 -4.07 -27.91 -13.27
C ASN A 278 -4.30 -26.39 -13.29
N ASP A 279 -5.45 -25.92 -12.81
CA ASP A 279 -5.85 -24.51 -12.87
C ASP A 279 -5.55 -23.72 -11.59
N VAL A 280 -4.80 -24.30 -10.65
CA VAL A 280 -4.43 -23.63 -9.39
C VAL A 280 -3.78 -22.26 -9.62
N TRP A 281 -3.01 -22.11 -10.70
CA TRP A 281 -2.36 -20.85 -11.05
C TRP A 281 -3.35 -19.74 -11.39
N GLN A 282 -4.56 -20.06 -11.87
CA GLN A 282 -5.61 -19.07 -12.14
C GLN A 282 -6.19 -18.47 -10.86
N ASN A 283 -6.02 -19.17 -9.73
CA ASN A 283 -6.48 -18.74 -8.41
C ASN A 283 -5.40 -17.98 -7.60
N VAL A 284 -4.21 -17.78 -8.17
CA VAL A 284 -3.10 -17.07 -7.53
C VAL A 284 -2.60 -15.93 -8.40
N LEU A 285 -2.67 -14.69 -7.90
CA LEU A 285 -2.14 -13.52 -8.57
C LEU A 285 -0.90 -12.97 -7.86
N ILE A 286 0.19 -12.80 -8.60
CA ILE A 286 1.41 -12.15 -8.10
C ILE A 286 1.39 -10.68 -8.52
N CYS A 287 1.48 -9.78 -7.56
CA CYS A 287 1.57 -8.34 -7.77
C CYS A 287 2.96 -7.86 -7.34
N ILE A 288 3.79 -7.50 -8.30
CA ILE A 288 5.11 -6.92 -8.07
C ILE A 288 4.95 -5.41 -8.08
N VAL A 289 5.32 -4.72 -7.00
CA VAL A 289 5.20 -3.26 -6.90
C VAL A 289 6.59 -2.64 -6.77
N ALA A 290 7.01 -1.88 -7.78
CA ALA A 290 8.27 -1.14 -7.80
C ALA A 290 8.07 0.32 -7.33
N ASP A 291 8.84 0.73 -6.32
CA ASP A 291 8.73 2.04 -5.68
C ASP A 291 9.62 3.11 -6.34
N GLY A 292 9.14 3.65 -7.47
CA GLY A 292 9.74 4.75 -8.19
C GLY A 292 10.55 4.30 -9.41
N ARG A 293 10.25 4.89 -10.57
CA ARG A 293 10.79 4.48 -11.87
C ARG A 293 12.30 4.65 -11.97
N GLU A 294 12.82 5.79 -11.50
CA GLU A 294 14.26 6.11 -11.56
C GLU A 294 15.11 5.28 -10.58
N GLN A 295 14.49 4.63 -9.59
CA GLN A 295 15.20 3.90 -8.55
C GLN A 295 15.42 2.42 -8.90
N VAL A 296 14.65 1.91 -9.87
CA VAL A 296 14.78 0.54 -10.35
C VAL A 296 16.14 0.37 -11.02
N ASN A 297 16.79 -0.75 -10.76
CA ASN A 297 18.06 -1.09 -11.38
C ASN A 297 17.88 -1.31 -12.90
N ASP A 298 18.71 -0.71 -13.75
CA ASP A 298 18.62 -0.88 -15.22
C ASP A 298 18.61 -2.35 -15.65
N LYS A 299 19.44 -3.19 -15.02
CA LYS A 299 19.48 -4.64 -15.30
C LYS A 299 18.21 -5.37 -14.85
N MET A 300 17.46 -4.78 -13.93
CA MET A 300 16.15 -5.29 -13.52
C MET A 300 15.12 -5.00 -14.60
N LEU A 301 15.14 -3.80 -15.20
CA LEU A 301 14.28 -3.44 -16.35
C LEU A 301 14.57 -4.34 -17.55
N ASP A 302 15.84 -4.58 -17.88
CA ASP A 302 16.25 -5.52 -18.96
C ASP A 302 15.64 -6.92 -18.74
N TYR A 303 15.65 -7.41 -17.50
CA TYR A 303 15.06 -8.71 -17.17
C TYR A 303 13.54 -8.68 -17.26
N LEU A 304 12.89 -7.63 -16.76
CA LEU A 304 11.43 -7.47 -16.84
C LEU A 304 10.95 -7.40 -18.28
N GLU A 305 11.70 -6.72 -19.15
CA GLU A 305 11.43 -6.68 -20.59
C GLU A 305 11.57 -8.08 -21.20
N ALA A 306 12.66 -8.80 -20.86
CA ALA A 306 12.88 -10.14 -21.38
C ALA A 306 11.81 -11.16 -20.97
N VAL A 307 11.13 -10.97 -19.82
CA VAL A 307 10.02 -11.85 -19.39
C VAL A 307 8.63 -11.31 -19.74
N GLY A 308 8.54 -10.18 -20.46
CA GLY A 308 7.26 -9.60 -20.87
C GLY A 308 6.48 -8.93 -19.74
N LEU A 309 7.17 -8.29 -18.81
CA LEU A 309 6.59 -7.44 -17.75
C LEU A 309 6.98 -5.97 -17.85
N TYR A 310 7.73 -5.58 -18.88
CA TYR A 310 8.14 -4.21 -19.09
C TYR A 310 8.38 -3.97 -20.58
N ASP A 311 8.13 -2.74 -21.04
CA ASP A 311 8.49 -2.30 -22.39
C ASP A 311 8.63 -0.78 -22.39
N GLU A 312 9.83 -0.28 -22.66
CA GLU A 312 10.16 1.15 -22.57
C GLU A 312 9.38 1.99 -23.59
N ASP A 313 9.27 1.51 -24.84
CA ASP A 313 8.59 2.22 -25.92
C ASP A 313 7.11 2.37 -25.60
N LEU A 314 6.48 1.28 -25.16
CA LEU A 314 5.07 1.23 -24.77
C LEU A 314 4.80 2.15 -23.59
N LEU A 315 5.65 2.11 -22.55
CA LEU A 315 5.52 2.99 -21.40
C LEU A 315 5.58 4.46 -21.85
N THR A 316 6.67 4.83 -22.53
CA THR A 316 6.98 6.22 -22.89
C THR A 316 5.93 6.83 -23.81
N ILE A 317 5.50 6.11 -24.84
CA ILE A 317 4.51 6.63 -25.80
C ILE A 317 3.11 6.71 -25.16
N ASN A 318 2.67 5.65 -24.48
CA ASN A 318 1.27 5.57 -24.04
C ASN A 318 1.01 6.34 -22.74
N SER A 319 2.00 6.58 -21.89
CA SER A 319 1.84 7.43 -20.69
C SER A 319 1.83 8.93 -20.97
N ALA A 320 2.38 9.36 -22.12
CA ALA A 320 2.50 10.77 -22.47
C ALA A 320 1.15 11.49 -22.40
N GLY A 321 1.15 12.67 -21.78
CA GLY A 321 -0.04 13.49 -21.64
C GLY A 321 -1.14 12.94 -20.71
N ILE A 322 -0.89 11.86 -19.96
CA ILE A 322 -1.82 11.33 -18.95
C ILE A 322 -1.43 11.81 -17.54
N GLY A 323 -0.13 12.02 -17.29
CA GLY A 323 0.38 12.29 -15.94
C GLY A 323 0.32 11.07 -15.02
N ALA A 324 0.62 9.89 -15.55
CA ALA A 324 0.50 8.61 -14.84
C ALA A 324 1.31 8.64 -13.52
N GLN A 325 0.71 8.10 -12.46
CA GLN A 325 1.37 7.91 -11.16
C GLN A 325 1.82 6.46 -10.97
N CYS A 326 1.20 5.53 -11.70
CA CYS A 326 1.55 4.13 -11.72
C CYS A 326 1.39 3.57 -13.13
N HIS A 327 2.25 2.64 -13.49
CA HIS A 327 2.31 1.95 -14.77
C HIS A 327 2.07 0.48 -14.52
N LEU A 328 0.96 -0.06 -15.02
CA LEU A 328 0.60 -1.46 -14.85
C LEU A 328 0.98 -2.26 -16.09
N PHE A 329 1.79 -3.30 -15.90
CA PHE A 329 2.10 -4.31 -16.90
C PHE A 329 1.53 -5.65 -16.42
N GLU A 330 0.74 -6.31 -17.26
CA GLU A 330 0.07 -7.57 -16.90
C GLU A 330 0.39 -8.66 -17.91
N HIS A 331 0.97 -9.75 -17.42
CA HIS A 331 1.36 -10.89 -18.23
C HIS A 331 1.35 -12.17 -17.41
N THR A 332 1.07 -13.32 -18.06
CA THR A 332 1.19 -14.63 -17.41
C THR A 332 2.55 -15.22 -17.74
N LEU A 333 3.43 -15.24 -16.75
CA LEU A 333 4.78 -15.75 -16.90
C LEU A 333 4.80 -17.26 -17.02
N GLN A 334 5.56 -17.78 -17.96
CA GLN A 334 5.92 -19.19 -18.04
C GLN A 334 7.43 -19.36 -17.81
N LEU A 335 7.81 -19.83 -16.63
CA LEU A 335 9.23 -20.03 -16.28
C LEU A 335 9.69 -21.45 -16.59
N SER A 336 10.92 -21.62 -17.07
CA SER A 336 11.54 -22.92 -17.31
C SER A 336 12.75 -23.16 -16.40
N VAL A 337 12.97 -24.43 -16.02
CA VAL A 337 14.13 -24.87 -15.22
C VAL A 337 14.66 -26.16 -15.81
N ASN A 338 15.93 -26.17 -16.22
CA ASN A 338 16.59 -27.33 -16.84
C ASN A 338 15.79 -27.92 -18.02
N GLY A 339 15.18 -27.06 -18.85
CA GLY A 339 14.35 -27.48 -19.98
C GLY A 339 12.93 -27.95 -19.62
N LYS A 340 12.54 -27.95 -18.33
CA LYS A 340 11.17 -28.27 -17.90
C LYS A 340 10.40 -27.00 -17.59
N CYS A 341 9.27 -26.81 -18.25
CA CYS A 341 8.31 -25.74 -17.99
C CYS A 341 7.62 -25.91 -16.63
N LEU A 342 7.64 -24.86 -15.81
CA LEU A 342 6.92 -24.79 -14.54
C LEU A 342 5.45 -24.41 -14.78
N LEU A 343 4.63 -24.37 -13.73
CA LEU A 343 3.27 -23.85 -13.87
C LEU A 343 3.28 -22.35 -14.23
N PRO A 344 2.29 -21.89 -15.04
CA PRO A 344 2.13 -20.47 -15.32
C PRO A 344 1.95 -19.65 -14.05
N ILE A 345 2.28 -18.37 -14.12
CA ILE A 345 2.14 -17.43 -13.02
C ILE A 345 1.47 -16.15 -13.51
N GLN A 346 0.23 -15.93 -13.10
CA GLN A 346 -0.45 -14.67 -13.40
C GLN A 346 0.24 -13.53 -12.64
N THR A 347 0.75 -12.54 -13.37
CA THR A 347 1.57 -11.48 -12.79
C THR A 347 1.09 -10.09 -13.22
N VAL A 348 1.04 -9.19 -12.26
CA VAL A 348 0.87 -7.74 -12.44
C VAL A 348 2.13 -7.06 -11.93
N PHE A 349 2.81 -6.33 -12.78
CA PHE A 349 3.91 -5.45 -12.41
C PHE A 349 3.42 -4.00 -12.37
N ALA A 350 3.42 -3.42 -11.19
CA ALA A 350 3.03 -2.04 -10.92
C ALA A 350 4.29 -1.20 -10.68
N LEU A 351 4.66 -0.38 -11.66
CA LEU A 351 5.79 0.54 -11.56
C LEU A 351 5.29 1.93 -11.19
N LYS A 352 5.62 2.41 -9.99
CA LYS A 352 5.27 3.77 -9.57
C LYS A 352 6.15 4.78 -10.30
N GLU A 353 5.57 5.88 -10.73
CA GLU A 353 6.32 6.93 -11.44
C GLU A 353 7.29 7.62 -10.48
N THR A 354 6.79 8.05 -9.32
CA THR A 354 7.61 8.68 -8.28
C THR A 354 7.90 7.74 -7.11
N LYS A 355 9.09 7.89 -6.54
CA LYS A 355 9.47 7.22 -5.29
C LYS A 355 8.61 7.75 -4.15
N SER A 356 8.12 6.84 -3.30
CA SER A 356 7.53 7.17 -2.01
C SER A 356 8.13 6.24 -0.94
N ASN A 357 7.33 5.34 -0.37
CA ASN A 357 7.75 4.37 0.63
C ASN A 357 7.03 3.02 0.44
N LYS A 358 7.47 2.02 1.22
CA LYS A 358 6.89 0.66 1.23
C LYS A 358 5.40 0.67 1.56
N LEU A 359 4.97 1.51 2.50
CA LEU A 359 3.56 1.64 2.89
C LEU A 359 2.69 2.11 1.72
N ASP A 360 3.17 3.05 0.90
CA ASP A 360 2.45 3.53 -0.27
C ASP A 360 2.37 2.45 -1.36
N SER A 361 3.42 1.64 -1.52
CA SER A 361 3.36 0.46 -2.39
C SER A 361 2.34 -0.58 -1.90
N HIS A 362 2.25 -0.80 -0.58
CA HIS A 362 1.18 -1.61 0.02
C HIS A 362 -0.20 -0.96 -0.15
N HIS A 363 -0.30 0.36 -0.21
CA HIS A 363 -1.56 1.07 -0.41
C HIS A 363 -2.16 0.79 -1.80
N TRP A 364 -1.33 0.82 -2.85
CA TRP A 364 -1.72 0.34 -4.18
C TRP A 364 -2.18 -1.12 -4.15
N TYR A 365 -1.41 -1.98 -3.49
CA TYR A 365 -1.74 -3.41 -3.41
C TYR A 365 -3.08 -3.67 -2.68
N PHE A 366 -3.26 -3.16 -1.46
CA PHE A 366 -4.42 -3.46 -0.62
C PHE A 366 -5.67 -2.64 -0.97
N ASN A 367 -5.52 -1.32 -1.16
CA ASN A 367 -6.67 -0.41 -1.34
C ASN A 367 -7.05 -0.19 -2.80
N ALA A 368 -6.18 -0.49 -3.77
CA ALA A 368 -6.54 -0.46 -5.19
C ALA A 368 -6.82 -1.85 -5.77
N PHE A 369 -5.79 -2.69 -5.81
CA PHE A 369 -5.84 -3.95 -6.56
C PHE A 369 -6.61 -5.06 -5.81
N ALA A 370 -6.30 -5.28 -4.53
CA ALA A 370 -7.03 -6.23 -3.71
C ALA A 370 -8.47 -5.77 -3.47
N GLU A 371 -8.72 -4.46 -3.35
CA GLU A 371 -10.09 -3.93 -3.23
C GLU A 371 -10.91 -4.20 -4.50
N GLN A 372 -10.30 -4.23 -5.68
CA GLN A 372 -10.97 -4.60 -6.93
C GLN A 372 -11.24 -6.11 -7.05
N ILE A 373 -10.30 -6.95 -6.63
CA ILE A 373 -10.37 -8.41 -6.79
C ILE A 373 -11.21 -9.04 -5.68
N GLN A 374 -11.12 -8.49 -4.47
CA GLN A 374 -11.62 -9.02 -3.21
C GLN A 374 -11.12 -10.45 -2.98
N PRO A 375 -9.78 -10.66 -2.92
CA PRO A 375 -9.22 -11.98 -2.67
C PRO A 375 -9.58 -12.44 -1.26
N GLU A 376 -9.64 -13.74 -1.04
CA GLU A 376 -9.84 -14.28 0.31
C GLU A 376 -8.57 -14.13 1.15
N PHE A 377 -7.41 -14.35 0.53
CA PHE A 377 -6.11 -14.28 1.16
C PHE A 377 -5.19 -13.31 0.43
N THR A 378 -4.49 -12.50 1.20
CA THR A 378 -3.43 -11.60 0.75
C THR A 378 -2.12 -11.96 1.42
N ALA A 379 -1.02 -11.98 0.69
CA ALA A 379 0.31 -12.19 1.25
C ALA A 379 1.24 -11.04 0.88
N VAL A 380 2.18 -10.71 1.77
CA VAL A 380 3.21 -9.70 1.55
C VAL A 380 4.59 -10.35 1.65
N MET A 381 5.45 -10.02 0.69
CA MET A 381 6.79 -10.55 0.56
C MET A 381 7.78 -9.48 0.11
N ASP A 382 8.99 -9.55 0.65
CA ASP A 382 10.10 -8.76 0.12
C ASP A 382 10.74 -9.49 -1.06
N VAL A 383 11.17 -8.74 -2.09
CA VAL A 383 11.97 -9.31 -3.18
C VAL A 383 13.27 -9.91 -2.63
N GLY A 384 13.65 -11.09 -3.12
CA GLY A 384 14.77 -11.86 -2.59
C GLY A 384 14.36 -12.92 -1.56
N THR A 385 13.12 -12.86 -1.04
CA THR A 385 12.59 -13.89 -0.16
C THR A 385 12.35 -15.20 -0.90
N MET A 386 13.02 -16.26 -0.47
CA MET A 386 12.98 -17.58 -1.10
C MET A 386 12.15 -18.57 -0.31
N LEU A 387 10.97 -18.92 -0.82
CA LEU A 387 10.11 -19.93 -0.23
C LEU A 387 10.68 -21.35 -0.38
N THR A 388 10.46 -22.19 0.64
CA THR A 388 10.62 -23.65 0.51
C THR A 388 9.47 -24.26 -0.30
N LYS A 389 9.60 -25.52 -0.77
CA LYS A 389 8.68 -26.13 -1.75
C LYS A 389 7.20 -26.12 -1.31
N SER A 390 6.94 -26.32 -0.02
CA SER A 390 5.59 -26.45 0.56
C SER A 390 5.12 -25.22 1.34
N ALA A 391 5.84 -24.10 1.29
CA ALA A 391 5.59 -22.97 2.18
C ALA A 391 4.19 -22.35 2.02
N LEU A 392 3.76 -22.12 0.78
CA LEU A 392 2.41 -21.58 0.50
C LEU A 392 1.31 -22.55 0.90
N TYR A 393 1.52 -23.85 0.66
CA TYR A 393 0.57 -24.90 1.06
C TYR A 393 0.31 -24.86 2.57
N HIS A 394 1.35 -24.82 3.40
CA HIS A 394 1.18 -24.82 4.85
C HIS A 394 0.48 -23.55 5.37
N LEU A 395 0.75 -22.37 4.77
CA LEU A 395 0.03 -21.14 5.11
C LEU A 395 -1.46 -21.23 4.75
N LEU A 396 -1.77 -21.60 3.50
CA LEU A 396 -3.16 -21.74 3.04
C LEU A 396 -3.90 -22.79 3.86
N PHE A 397 -3.25 -23.90 4.18
CA PHE A 397 -3.83 -24.95 5.01
C PHE A 397 -4.20 -24.45 6.40
N ALA A 398 -3.39 -23.58 7.01
CA ALA A 398 -3.74 -22.97 8.30
C ALA A 398 -5.01 -22.13 8.21
N PHE A 399 -5.15 -21.30 7.16
CA PHE A 399 -6.33 -20.45 6.96
C PHE A 399 -7.61 -21.23 6.63
N GLU A 400 -7.53 -22.24 5.76
CA GLU A 400 -8.69 -23.06 5.38
C GLU A 400 -9.10 -23.99 6.53
N ARG A 401 -8.17 -24.37 7.40
CA ARG A 401 -8.49 -25.23 8.54
C ARG A 401 -9.13 -24.47 9.70
N ASN A 402 -8.77 -23.20 9.89
CA ASN A 402 -9.29 -22.36 10.97
C ASN A 402 -9.71 -20.98 10.45
N HIS A 403 -11.02 -20.79 10.32
CA HIS A 403 -11.63 -19.55 9.85
C HIS A 403 -11.50 -18.37 10.83
N GLN A 404 -11.07 -18.60 12.08
CA GLN A 404 -10.76 -17.53 13.03
C GLN A 404 -9.37 -16.91 12.79
N ILE A 405 -8.49 -17.56 12.01
CA ILE A 405 -7.17 -17.01 11.70
C ILE A 405 -7.35 -15.85 10.70
N GLY A 406 -7.08 -14.64 11.18
CA GLY A 406 -7.07 -13.41 10.39
C GLY A 406 -5.69 -13.11 9.80
N GLY A 407 -4.62 -13.59 10.42
CA GLY A 407 -3.25 -13.43 9.94
C GLY A 407 -2.33 -14.59 10.32
N ALA A 408 -1.36 -14.91 9.48
CA ALA A 408 -0.40 -15.97 9.73
C ALA A 408 0.98 -15.62 9.15
N CYS A 409 2.04 -16.02 9.85
CA CYS A 409 3.41 -15.90 9.36
C CYS A 409 4.11 -17.24 9.32
N GLY A 410 5.03 -17.37 8.36
CA GLY A 410 5.93 -18.50 8.26
C GLY A 410 7.18 -18.36 9.12
N GLN A 411 8.00 -19.40 9.14
CA GLN A 411 9.35 -19.36 9.71
C GLN A 411 10.31 -18.65 8.76
N LEU A 412 10.76 -17.46 9.13
CA LEU A 412 11.87 -16.78 8.47
C LEU A 412 13.21 -17.37 8.91
N THR A 413 14.09 -17.59 7.94
CA THR A 413 15.47 -18.04 8.18
C THR A 413 16.44 -17.25 7.33
N VAL A 414 17.69 -17.16 7.78
CA VAL A 414 18.77 -16.55 6.99
C VAL A 414 19.05 -17.42 5.77
N ASP A 415 19.34 -16.80 4.62
CA ASP A 415 19.79 -17.51 3.43
C ASP A 415 21.21 -18.07 3.61
N LYS A 416 21.40 -19.31 3.16
CA LYS A 416 22.68 -20.05 3.19
C LYS A 416 23.50 -19.82 4.48
N PRO A 417 22.94 -20.07 5.68
CA PRO A 417 23.60 -19.73 6.93
C PRO A 417 24.86 -20.59 7.15
N PHE A 418 24.85 -21.84 6.68
CA PHE A 418 25.97 -22.77 6.86
C PHE A 418 27.17 -22.47 5.96
N GLU A 419 26.93 -21.95 4.76
CA GLU A 419 28.00 -21.48 3.86
C GLU A 419 28.67 -20.22 4.43
N ASN A 420 27.95 -19.45 5.24
CA ASN A 420 28.38 -18.17 5.81
C ASN A 420 28.79 -18.26 7.29
N LEU A 421 29.08 -19.45 7.83
CA LEU A 421 29.40 -19.62 9.25
C LEU A 421 30.59 -18.77 9.73
N SER A 422 31.57 -18.53 8.84
CA SER A 422 32.75 -17.69 9.13
C SER A 422 32.39 -16.22 9.36
N ASN A 423 31.23 -15.76 8.90
CA ASN A 423 30.73 -14.43 9.19
C ASN A 423 29.90 -14.46 10.49
N TRP A 424 30.51 -13.96 11.57
CA TRP A 424 29.92 -13.98 12.91
C TRP A 424 28.63 -13.16 13.00
N VAL A 425 28.49 -12.11 12.19
CA VAL A 425 27.29 -11.26 12.16
C VAL A 425 26.12 -12.03 11.55
N ILE A 426 26.34 -12.77 10.46
CA ILE A 426 25.31 -13.60 9.82
C ILE A 426 24.92 -14.78 10.73
N SER A 427 25.91 -15.47 11.29
CA SER A 427 25.69 -16.60 12.21
C SER A 427 24.89 -16.22 13.45
N ALA A 428 25.18 -15.07 14.06
CA ALA A 428 24.45 -14.58 15.23
C ALA A 428 22.99 -14.21 14.88
N GLN A 429 22.75 -13.57 13.74
CA GLN A 429 21.39 -13.29 13.26
C GLN A 429 20.61 -14.57 12.99
N HIS A 430 21.25 -15.59 12.41
CA HIS A 430 20.61 -16.89 12.18
C HIS A 430 20.17 -17.57 13.48
N PHE A 431 21.02 -17.53 14.52
CA PHE A 431 20.67 -18.01 15.85
C PHE A 431 19.44 -17.29 16.40
N GLU A 432 19.46 -15.95 16.37
CA GLU A 432 18.39 -15.11 16.88
C GLU A 432 17.06 -15.38 16.16
N TYR A 433 17.06 -15.45 14.82
CA TYR A 433 15.86 -15.73 14.03
C TYR A 433 15.26 -17.10 14.38
N LYS A 434 16.11 -18.12 14.54
CA LYS A 434 15.66 -19.47 14.91
C LYS A 434 15.04 -19.48 16.31
N ILE A 435 15.70 -18.88 17.30
CA ILE A 435 15.16 -18.83 18.67
C ILE A 435 13.88 -18.00 18.74
N SER A 436 13.82 -16.86 18.05
CA SER A 436 12.60 -16.03 18.05
C SER A 436 11.41 -16.78 17.45
N ASN A 437 11.60 -17.50 16.34
CA ASN A 437 10.53 -18.30 15.75
C ASN A 437 10.15 -19.53 16.59
N ILE A 438 11.13 -20.28 17.10
CA ILE A 438 10.89 -21.52 17.83
C ILE A 438 10.25 -21.27 19.20
N LEU A 439 10.70 -20.24 19.91
CA LEU A 439 10.26 -19.96 21.28
C LEU A 439 9.20 -18.87 21.31
N ASP A 440 9.51 -17.68 20.78
CA ASP A 440 8.64 -16.51 20.93
C ASP A 440 7.39 -16.69 20.08
N LYS A 441 7.52 -16.90 18.77
CA LYS A 441 6.36 -17.04 17.88
C LYS A 441 5.46 -18.22 18.24
N SER A 442 6.03 -19.32 18.72
CA SER A 442 5.27 -20.44 19.25
C SER A 442 4.44 -20.07 20.48
N LEU A 443 5.03 -19.34 21.44
CA LEU A 443 4.32 -18.81 22.61
C LEU A 443 3.21 -17.85 22.19
N GLU A 444 3.53 -16.86 21.36
CA GLU A 444 2.59 -15.87 20.84
C GLU A 444 1.39 -16.55 20.13
N SER A 445 1.67 -17.57 19.31
CA SER A 445 0.66 -18.33 18.57
C SER A 445 -0.27 -19.13 19.48
N CYS A 446 0.17 -19.61 20.65
CA CYS A 446 -0.71 -20.29 21.60
C CYS A 446 -1.80 -19.36 22.15
N PHE A 447 -1.45 -18.09 22.38
CA PHE A 447 -2.39 -17.07 22.83
C PHE A 447 -3.27 -16.54 21.70
N GLY A 448 -2.87 -16.72 20.44
CA GLY A 448 -3.59 -16.21 19.27
C GLY A 448 -3.33 -14.74 18.98
N PHE A 449 -2.29 -14.16 19.59
CA PHE A 449 -1.82 -12.81 19.35
C PHE A 449 -0.32 -12.84 19.07
N ILE A 450 0.05 -12.61 17.80
CA ILE A 450 1.43 -12.48 17.35
C ILE A 450 1.79 -11.01 17.33
N SER A 451 2.84 -10.62 18.07
CA SER A 451 3.17 -9.20 18.27
C SER A 451 3.68 -8.51 17.00
N VAL A 452 4.10 -9.30 16.00
CA VAL A 452 4.52 -8.86 14.67
C VAL A 452 4.37 -9.99 13.67
N LEU A 453 3.58 -9.79 12.63
CA LEU A 453 3.64 -10.60 11.42
C LEU A 453 4.64 -9.91 10.46
N PRO A 454 5.82 -10.48 10.21
CA PRO A 454 6.87 -9.79 9.47
C PRO A 454 6.47 -9.53 8.01
N GLY A 455 6.66 -8.30 7.54
CA GLY A 455 6.39 -7.91 6.15
C GLY A 455 7.18 -8.65 5.06
N ALA A 456 8.17 -9.48 5.43
CA ALA A 456 8.95 -10.28 4.49
C ALA A 456 8.28 -11.59 4.05
N PHE A 457 7.46 -12.20 4.92
CA PHE A 457 6.67 -13.40 4.57
C PHE A 457 5.53 -13.60 5.57
N SER A 458 4.42 -12.92 5.31
CA SER A 458 3.18 -13.06 6.07
C SER A 458 1.98 -13.03 5.15
N ALA A 459 0.90 -13.64 5.60
CA ALA A 459 -0.38 -13.66 4.91
C ALA A 459 -1.50 -13.27 5.86
N TYR A 460 -2.58 -12.76 5.28
CA TYR A 460 -3.76 -12.25 5.96
C TYR A 460 -4.99 -12.72 5.22
N ARG A 461 -6.06 -12.98 5.97
CA ARG A 461 -7.40 -13.00 5.39
C ARG A 461 -7.78 -11.56 5.08
N TYR A 462 -8.12 -11.27 3.83
CA TYR A 462 -8.35 -9.88 3.42
C TYR A 462 -9.50 -9.24 4.20
N GLU A 463 -10.58 -10.00 4.44
CA GLU A 463 -11.70 -9.56 5.28
C GLU A 463 -11.22 -9.11 6.67
N ALA A 464 -10.23 -9.78 7.27
CA ALA A 464 -9.76 -9.51 8.63
C ALA A 464 -9.02 -8.16 8.75
N ILE A 465 -8.36 -7.72 7.67
CA ILE A 465 -7.58 -6.47 7.64
C ILE A 465 -8.33 -5.30 7.00
N ARG A 466 -9.29 -5.55 6.10
CA ARG A 466 -10.06 -4.51 5.38
C ARG A 466 -10.80 -3.57 6.34
N GLY A 467 -10.75 -2.26 6.06
CA GLY A 467 -11.32 -1.19 6.89
C GLY A 467 -10.36 -0.72 7.98
N ALA A 468 -10.86 -0.54 9.21
CA ALA A 468 -10.10 0.06 10.31
C ALA A 468 -8.66 -0.46 10.54
N PRO A 469 -8.35 -1.77 10.42
CA PRO A 469 -6.97 -2.24 10.55
C PRO A 469 -6.03 -1.70 9.45
N LEU A 470 -6.48 -1.68 8.19
CA LEU A 470 -5.72 -1.06 7.09
C LEU A 470 -5.66 0.47 7.23
N ASP A 471 -6.72 1.13 7.69
CA ASP A 471 -6.72 2.57 7.93
C ASP A 471 -5.64 2.96 8.96
N ALA A 472 -5.54 2.19 10.04
CA ALA A 472 -4.50 2.37 11.07
C ALA A 472 -3.09 2.06 10.53
N TYR A 473 -2.96 1.05 9.65
CA TYR A 473 -1.69 0.69 8.99
C TYR A 473 -1.19 1.79 8.05
N PHE A 474 -2.11 2.46 7.34
CA PHE A 474 -1.80 3.52 6.37
C PHE A 474 -1.85 4.94 6.94
N GLN A 475 -2.06 5.10 8.24
CA GLN A 475 -2.25 6.41 8.88
C GLN A 475 -1.12 7.40 8.56
N THR A 476 0.10 6.92 8.37
CA THR A 476 1.30 7.75 8.11
C THR A 476 1.51 8.09 6.64
N LEU A 477 0.62 7.70 5.72
CA LEU A 477 0.71 8.11 4.32
C LEU A 477 0.34 9.58 4.11
N ASN A 478 -0.63 10.07 4.89
CA ASN A 478 -1.17 11.43 4.75
C ASN A 478 -0.57 12.41 5.77
N VAL A 479 0.26 11.92 6.69
CA VAL A 479 0.83 12.72 7.78
C VAL A 479 2.27 12.30 7.99
N ASP A 480 3.20 13.26 7.84
CA ASP A 480 4.60 13.03 8.13
C ASP A 480 4.79 12.60 9.59
N LEU A 481 5.69 11.64 9.81
CA LEU A 481 5.92 11.07 11.14
C LEU A 481 6.39 12.12 12.17
N ASP A 482 7.04 13.18 11.72
CA ASP A 482 7.49 14.30 12.57
C ASP A 482 6.32 15.17 13.07
N VAL A 483 5.20 15.19 12.34
CA VAL A 483 3.97 15.89 12.74
C VAL A 483 3.24 15.13 13.84
N LEU A 484 3.28 13.79 13.82
CA LEU A 484 2.60 12.93 14.80
C LEU A 484 3.23 12.98 16.20
N GLY A 485 4.39 13.64 16.32
CA GLY A 485 5.16 13.74 17.56
C GLY A 485 6.05 12.51 17.79
N PRO A 486 7.02 12.62 18.71
CA PRO A 486 8.14 11.68 18.77
C PRO A 486 7.77 10.27 19.20
N PHE A 487 6.75 10.10 20.04
CA PHE A 487 6.28 8.78 20.45
C PHE A 487 5.61 8.04 19.29
N ILE A 488 4.62 8.67 18.64
CA ILE A 488 3.86 8.07 17.55
C ILE A 488 4.75 7.89 16.31
N GLY A 489 5.62 8.86 16.02
CA GLY A 489 6.59 8.74 14.92
C GLY A 489 7.50 7.53 15.06
N ASN A 490 8.03 7.25 16.27
CA ASN A 490 8.81 6.03 16.51
C ASN A 490 7.94 4.78 16.50
N MET A 491 6.70 4.83 17.01
CA MET A 491 5.77 3.70 16.99
C MET A 491 5.52 3.17 15.57
N TYR A 492 5.35 4.07 14.60
CA TYR A 492 5.11 3.73 13.20
C TYR A 492 6.36 3.31 12.41
N LEU A 493 7.53 3.24 13.04
CA LEU A 493 8.67 2.50 12.47
C LEU A 493 8.46 0.98 12.47
N ALA A 494 7.41 0.52 13.16
CA ALA A 494 6.98 -0.87 13.20
C ALA A 494 5.46 -0.97 12.95
N GLU A 495 5.00 -0.43 11.83
CA GLU A 495 3.62 -0.44 11.34
C GLU A 495 2.98 -1.84 11.34
N ASP A 496 3.76 -2.88 11.04
CA ASP A 496 3.32 -4.29 11.05
C ASP A 496 2.79 -4.73 12.44
N ARG A 497 3.33 -4.15 13.51
CA ARG A 497 2.90 -4.42 14.89
C ARG A 497 1.57 -3.75 15.20
N ILE A 498 1.33 -2.57 14.62
CA ILE A 498 0.07 -1.85 14.74
C ILE A 498 -1.04 -2.62 14.03
N LEU A 499 -0.79 -3.06 12.79
CA LEU A 499 -1.74 -3.93 12.06
C LEU A 499 -2.05 -5.21 12.84
N SER A 500 -1.03 -5.86 13.40
CA SER A 500 -1.21 -7.06 14.23
C SER A 500 -2.12 -6.80 15.44
N PHE A 501 -1.93 -5.68 16.13
CA PHE A 501 -2.80 -5.29 17.25
C PHE A 501 -4.24 -4.98 16.79
N GLU A 502 -4.41 -4.19 15.73
CA GLU A 502 -5.74 -3.79 15.23
C GLU A 502 -6.57 -4.97 14.71
N VAL A 503 -5.94 -6.01 14.15
CA VAL A 503 -6.65 -7.24 13.77
C VAL A 503 -7.25 -7.95 14.99
N VAL A 504 -6.49 -8.09 16.08
CA VAL A 504 -6.96 -8.79 17.30
C VAL A 504 -7.94 -7.93 18.10
N ALA A 505 -7.75 -6.62 18.13
CA ALA A 505 -8.60 -5.65 18.81
C ALA A 505 -9.85 -5.25 18.00
N ARG A 506 -10.01 -5.80 16.79
CA ARG A 506 -11.06 -5.38 15.87
C ARG A 506 -12.45 -5.49 16.49
N LYS A 507 -13.20 -4.40 16.35
CA LYS A 507 -14.55 -4.26 16.91
C LYS A 507 -15.50 -5.35 16.42
N ASN A 508 -16.24 -5.93 17.35
CA ASN A 508 -17.24 -6.99 17.12
C ASN A 508 -16.69 -8.24 16.39
N CYS A 509 -15.37 -8.41 16.34
CA CYS A 509 -14.70 -9.54 15.71
C CYS A 509 -13.88 -10.31 16.75
N ASN A 510 -13.51 -11.53 16.42
CA ASN A 510 -12.69 -12.41 17.25
C ASN A 510 -11.53 -13.03 16.46
N TRP A 511 -10.90 -12.27 15.56
CA TRP A 511 -9.75 -12.70 14.77
C TRP A 511 -8.53 -13.05 15.64
N THR A 512 -7.83 -14.11 15.27
CA THR A 512 -6.58 -14.55 15.89
C THR A 512 -5.45 -14.61 14.87
N MET A 513 -4.22 -14.67 15.35
CA MET A 513 -3.03 -14.86 14.52
C MET A 513 -2.31 -16.16 14.83
N HIS A 514 -1.63 -16.72 13.82
CA HIS A 514 -0.99 -18.02 13.95
C HIS A 514 0.41 -18.11 13.32
N TYR A 515 1.32 -18.79 14.01
CA TYR A 515 2.66 -19.08 13.51
C TYR A 515 2.67 -20.45 12.85
N VAL A 516 3.05 -20.52 11.57
CA VAL A 516 3.09 -21.75 10.80
C VAL A 516 4.54 -22.16 10.58
N LYS A 517 5.04 -23.04 11.45
CA LYS A 517 6.44 -23.50 11.42
C LYS A 517 6.86 -24.07 10.07
N ASP A 518 6.03 -24.94 9.49
CA ASP A 518 6.37 -25.66 8.25
C ASP A 518 6.36 -24.74 7.02
N ALA A 519 5.80 -23.54 7.14
CA ALA A 519 5.88 -22.52 6.11
C ALA A 519 7.22 -21.78 6.19
N VAL A 520 8.28 -22.33 5.60
CA VAL A 520 9.64 -21.77 5.72
C VAL A 520 9.99 -20.86 4.54
N ALA A 521 10.55 -19.68 4.83
CA ALA A 521 11.07 -18.73 3.85
C ALA A 521 12.48 -18.25 4.24
N ARG A 522 13.39 -18.16 3.26
CA ARG A 522 14.76 -17.69 3.44
C ARG A 522 14.92 -16.25 2.97
N THR A 523 15.61 -15.41 3.72
CA THR A 523 15.85 -13.99 3.39
C THR A 523 17.32 -13.62 3.61
N ASP A 524 17.80 -12.63 2.87
CA ASP A 524 19.11 -12.04 3.07
C ASP A 524 19.14 -11.16 4.34
N VAL A 525 20.34 -11.01 4.90
CA VAL A 525 20.56 -10.25 6.14
C VAL A 525 21.80 -9.38 6.01
N PRO A 526 21.91 -8.28 6.79
CA PRO A 526 23.13 -7.49 6.83
C PRO A 526 24.38 -8.34 7.08
N HIS A 527 25.38 -8.20 6.20
CA HIS A 527 26.64 -8.95 6.27
C HIS A 527 27.66 -8.34 7.24
N ASP A 528 27.48 -7.08 7.66
CA ASP A 528 28.43 -6.33 8.47
C ASP A 528 27.74 -5.69 9.71
N LEU A 529 28.54 -5.36 10.72
CA LEU A 529 28.02 -4.85 12.01
C LEU A 529 27.31 -3.50 11.84
N VAL A 530 27.76 -2.68 10.90
CA VAL A 530 27.28 -1.31 10.69
C VAL A 530 25.92 -1.29 10.01
N GLY A 531 25.73 -2.16 9.01
CA GLY A 531 24.44 -2.42 8.37
C GLY A 531 23.46 -3.00 9.38
N LEU A 532 23.92 -3.92 10.25
CA LEU A 532 23.09 -4.46 11.32
C LEU A 532 22.67 -3.38 12.33
N ILE A 533 23.57 -2.49 12.78
CA ILE A 533 23.22 -1.35 13.65
C ILE A 533 22.11 -0.49 13.02
N SER A 534 22.24 -0.20 11.73
CA SER A 534 21.26 0.62 10.99
C SER A 534 19.88 -0.04 10.92
N GLN A 535 19.84 -1.37 10.75
CA GLN A 535 18.60 -2.15 10.81
C GLN A 535 18.00 -2.15 12.23
N ARG A 536 18.83 -2.39 13.25
CA ARG A 536 18.39 -2.55 14.64
C ARG A 536 17.90 -1.27 15.27
N LYS A 537 18.42 -0.11 14.87
CA LYS A 537 17.88 1.21 15.24
C LYS A 537 16.36 1.25 15.04
N ARG A 538 15.91 0.87 13.84
CA ARG A 538 14.49 0.89 13.44
C ARG A 538 13.68 -0.15 14.22
N TRP A 539 14.19 -1.38 14.26
CA TRP A 539 13.46 -2.50 14.87
C TRP A 539 13.30 -2.33 16.37
N LEU A 540 14.34 -1.86 17.09
CA LEU A 540 14.28 -1.68 18.53
C LEU A 540 13.41 -0.50 18.92
N ASN A 541 13.57 0.67 18.28
CA ASN A 541 12.72 1.83 18.55
C ASN A 541 11.26 1.51 18.22
N GLY A 542 10.99 1.04 16.99
CA GLY A 542 9.64 0.69 16.55
C GLY A 542 8.98 -0.36 17.45
N ALA A 543 9.69 -1.44 17.78
CA ALA A 543 9.15 -2.47 18.66
C ALA A 543 8.87 -1.95 20.08
N PHE A 544 9.75 -1.11 20.65
CA PHE A 544 9.57 -0.57 22.00
C PHE A 544 8.29 0.27 22.08
N PHE A 545 8.13 1.26 21.20
CA PHE A 545 6.97 2.15 21.23
C PHE A 545 5.67 1.46 20.82
N ALA A 546 5.69 0.57 19.82
CA ALA A 546 4.51 -0.22 19.46
C ALA A 546 4.07 -1.19 20.57
N THR A 547 5.02 -1.76 21.31
CA THR A 547 4.71 -2.61 22.47
C THR A 547 4.09 -1.79 23.61
N LEU A 548 4.63 -0.61 23.91
CA LEU A 548 4.03 0.30 24.90
C LEU A 548 2.61 0.73 24.49
N PHE A 549 2.39 1.01 23.20
CA PHE A 549 1.06 1.30 22.68
C PHE A 549 0.10 0.13 22.87
N SER A 550 0.50 -1.10 22.52
CA SER A 550 -0.33 -2.30 22.71
C SER A 550 -0.63 -2.56 24.19
N ILE A 551 0.36 -2.40 25.07
CA ILE A 551 0.19 -2.51 26.53
C ILE A 551 -0.74 -1.43 27.06
N TRP A 552 -0.68 -0.19 26.55
CA TRP A 552 -1.58 0.89 26.99
C TRP A 552 -3.02 0.66 26.52
N ASN A 553 -3.20 0.12 25.31
CA ASN A 553 -4.51 -0.07 24.68
C ASN A 553 -5.09 -1.48 24.86
N TRP A 554 -4.51 -2.31 25.72
CA TRP A 554 -4.97 -3.70 25.98
C TRP A 554 -6.48 -3.80 26.27
N GLY A 555 -7.07 -2.77 26.88
CA GLY A 555 -8.49 -2.69 27.21
C GLY A 555 -9.41 -2.79 25.98
N ARG A 556 -8.96 -2.35 24.80
CA ARG A 556 -9.73 -2.45 23.54
C ARG A 556 -10.04 -3.90 23.17
N ILE A 557 -9.11 -4.82 23.39
CA ILE A 557 -9.35 -6.25 23.17
C ILE A 557 -10.48 -6.76 24.09
N TYR A 558 -10.68 -6.17 25.26
CA TYR A 558 -11.76 -6.57 26.17
C TYR A 558 -13.08 -5.90 25.84
N SER A 559 -13.06 -4.61 25.53
CA SER A 559 -14.25 -3.79 25.34
C SER A 559 -14.82 -3.83 23.92
N GLU A 560 -13.97 -3.92 22.90
CA GLU A 560 -14.37 -3.79 21.49
C GLU A 560 -14.50 -5.14 20.79
N SER A 561 -13.66 -6.12 21.12
CA SER A 561 -13.67 -7.44 20.46
C SER A 561 -14.73 -8.40 21.02
N SER A 562 -15.14 -9.36 20.17
CA SER A 562 -16.06 -10.45 20.50
C SER A 562 -15.36 -11.75 20.88
N HIS A 563 -14.09 -11.69 21.33
CA HIS A 563 -13.36 -12.87 21.83
C HIS A 563 -14.09 -13.53 23.02
N THR A 564 -14.00 -14.86 23.10
CA THR A 564 -14.57 -15.62 24.23
C THR A 564 -13.93 -15.24 25.55
N PHE A 565 -14.64 -15.41 26.67
CA PHE A 565 -14.12 -15.10 28.00
C PHE A 565 -12.77 -15.78 28.28
N THR A 566 -12.65 -17.07 27.97
CA THR A 566 -11.40 -17.83 28.12
C THR A 566 -10.27 -17.23 27.29
N ARG A 567 -10.54 -16.83 26.04
CA ARG A 567 -9.55 -16.19 25.18
C ARG A 567 -9.11 -14.83 25.73
N LYS A 568 -10.04 -14.03 26.24
CA LYS A 568 -9.74 -12.76 26.91
C LYS A 568 -8.83 -12.97 28.11
N VAL A 569 -9.15 -13.89 29.02
CA VAL A 569 -8.27 -14.23 30.16
C VAL A 569 -6.88 -14.67 29.70
N ALA A 570 -6.78 -15.48 28.65
CA ALA A 570 -5.49 -15.87 28.08
C ALA A 570 -4.68 -14.65 27.60
N PHE A 571 -5.32 -13.70 26.92
CA PHE A 571 -4.67 -12.43 26.56
C PHE A 571 -4.20 -11.64 27.79
N LEU A 572 -4.94 -11.65 28.92
CA LEU A 572 -4.48 -10.98 30.15
C LEU A 572 -3.13 -11.51 30.62
N VAL A 573 -3.02 -12.84 30.69
CA VAL A 573 -1.81 -13.53 31.14
C VAL A 573 -0.66 -13.21 30.20
N PHE A 574 -0.95 -13.20 28.90
CA PHE A 574 0.03 -12.86 27.88
C PHE A 574 0.50 -11.40 27.96
N TYR A 575 -0.39 -10.45 28.22
CA TYR A 575 -0.02 -9.05 28.47
C TYR A 575 0.81 -8.89 29.75
N GLY A 576 0.49 -9.64 30.81
CA GLY A 576 1.31 -9.67 32.02
C GLY A 576 2.73 -10.18 31.73
N TYR A 577 2.86 -11.24 30.94
CA TYR A 577 4.16 -11.72 30.45
C TYR A 577 4.89 -10.65 29.64
N HIS A 578 4.22 -10.01 28.67
CA HIS A 578 4.82 -8.96 27.85
C HIS A 578 5.28 -7.75 28.66
N LEU A 579 4.50 -7.32 29.66
CA LEU A 579 4.88 -6.23 30.56
C LEU A 579 6.17 -6.56 31.32
N LEU A 580 6.25 -7.76 31.90
CA LEU A 580 7.44 -8.23 32.62
C LEU A 580 8.65 -8.38 31.69
N TYR A 581 8.43 -8.91 30.48
CA TYR A 581 9.47 -9.07 29.47
C TYR A 581 10.02 -7.71 29.00
N THR A 582 9.16 -6.74 28.73
CA THR A 582 9.55 -5.37 28.34
C THR A 582 10.26 -4.65 29.49
N ALA A 583 9.78 -4.79 30.72
CA ALA A 583 10.44 -4.23 31.90
C ALA A 583 11.86 -4.81 32.08
N PHE A 584 12.01 -6.12 31.94
CA PHE A 584 13.32 -6.77 32.00
C PHE A 584 14.24 -6.33 30.85
N GLY A 585 13.71 -6.23 29.63
CA GLY A 585 14.42 -5.72 28.46
C GLY A 585 14.95 -4.30 28.64
N PHE A 586 14.18 -3.44 29.32
CA PHE A 586 14.59 -2.06 29.64
C PHE A 586 15.84 -2.00 30.54
N PHE A 587 15.98 -2.95 31.47
CA PHE A 587 17.11 -3.08 32.41
C PHE A 587 18.17 -4.10 31.96
N LEU A 588 18.06 -4.62 30.74
CA LEU A 588 18.96 -5.67 30.24
C LEU A 588 20.45 -5.28 30.23
N PRO A 589 20.85 -4.04 29.88
CA PRO A 589 22.26 -3.63 29.98
C PRO A 589 22.82 -3.70 31.40
N ALA A 590 22.07 -3.21 32.40
CA ALA A 590 22.47 -3.31 33.80
C ALA A 590 22.58 -4.77 34.25
N ASN A 591 21.58 -5.60 33.91
CA ASN A 591 21.58 -7.02 34.24
C ASN A 591 22.75 -7.77 33.61
N LEU A 592 23.09 -7.46 32.34
CA LEU A 592 24.25 -8.05 31.66
C LEU A 592 25.55 -7.63 32.34
N TYR A 593 25.74 -6.35 32.63
CA TYR A 593 26.92 -5.86 33.35
C TYR A 593 27.08 -6.57 34.70
N LEU A 594 26.02 -6.60 35.51
CA LEU A 594 26.02 -7.23 36.84
C LEU A 594 26.33 -8.72 36.78
N ALA A 595 25.74 -9.44 35.81
CA ALA A 595 26.02 -10.87 35.62
C ALA A 595 27.50 -11.11 35.30
N LEU A 596 28.09 -10.33 34.39
CA LEU A 596 29.50 -10.46 34.04
C LEU A 596 30.42 -10.06 35.21
N PHE A 597 30.07 -8.97 35.92
CA PHE A 597 30.81 -8.50 37.08
C PHE A 597 30.88 -9.56 38.18
N PHE A 598 29.74 -10.15 38.56
CA PHE A 598 29.70 -11.16 39.62
C PHE A 598 30.31 -12.51 39.22
N ILE A 599 30.14 -12.96 37.97
CA ILE A 599 30.71 -14.23 37.50
C ILE A 599 32.23 -14.18 37.47
N VAL A 600 32.79 -13.12 36.88
CA VAL A 600 34.24 -12.98 36.77
C VAL A 600 34.81 -12.59 38.12
N PHE A 601 34.47 -11.43 38.66
CA PHE A 601 35.26 -10.85 39.74
C PHE A 601 34.98 -11.43 41.11
N GLN A 602 33.72 -11.70 41.44
CA GLN A 602 33.44 -12.39 42.70
C GLN A 602 33.88 -13.86 42.65
N GLY A 603 33.92 -14.47 41.45
CA GLY A 603 34.54 -15.78 41.24
C GLY A 603 36.04 -15.79 41.50
N PHE A 604 36.77 -14.82 40.93
CA PHE A 604 38.23 -14.64 41.09
C PHE A 604 38.63 -14.22 42.52
N GLN A 605 37.96 -13.23 43.13
CA GLN A 605 38.34 -12.70 44.45
C GLN A 605 38.07 -13.69 45.60
N GLN A 606 37.09 -14.60 45.45
CA GLN A 606 36.72 -15.54 46.51
C GLN A 606 37.40 -16.91 46.38
N ASN A 607 38.41 -17.06 45.50
CA ASN A 607 39.03 -18.34 45.11
C ASN A 607 37.99 -19.46 44.89
N ARG A 608 36.84 -19.10 44.31
CA ARG A 608 35.73 -20.04 44.08
C ARG A 608 35.92 -20.85 42.80
N LEU A 609 36.96 -20.54 42.04
CA LEU A 609 37.36 -21.25 40.83
C LEU A 609 38.20 -22.46 41.24
N GLN A 610 37.56 -23.57 41.60
CA GLN A 610 38.25 -24.80 42.06
C GLN A 610 39.20 -25.44 41.01
N PHE A 611 39.30 -24.86 39.80
CA PHE A 611 40.13 -25.33 38.67
C PHE A 611 41.26 -24.37 38.30
N ILE A 612 41.27 -23.13 38.81
CA ILE A 612 42.40 -22.20 38.74
C ILE A 612 42.63 -21.73 40.17
N ASP A 613 43.69 -22.22 40.81
CA ASP A 613 44.01 -21.77 42.15
C ASP A 613 44.52 -20.32 42.10
N THR A 614 43.68 -19.40 42.55
CA THR A 614 44.04 -17.97 42.57
C THR A 614 44.72 -17.58 43.88
N SER A 615 44.94 -18.51 44.82
CA SER A 615 45.63 -18.22 46.09
C SER A 615 47.05 -17.73 45.91
N ASP A 616 47.70 -18.10 44.79
CA ASP A 616 49.07 -17.74 44.47
C ASP A 616 49.22 -16.29 43.97
N PHE A 617 48.11 -15.63 43.61
CA PHE A 617 48.12 -14.22 43.19
C PHE A 617 47.85 -13.30 44.37
N SER A 618 48.60 -12.19 44.44
CA SER A 618 48.38 -11.18 45.49
C SER A 618 47.01 -10.49 45.30
N GLN A 619 46.37 -10.13 46.42
CA GLN A 619 45.07 -9.44 46.40
C GLN A 619 45.09 -8.15 45.57
N THR A 620 46.21 -7.41 45.59
CA THR A 620 46.42 -6.22 44.75
C THR A 620 46.30 -6.51 43.25
N VAL A 621 46.79 -7.66 42.78
CA VAL A 621 46.72 -8.04 41.36
C VAL A 621 45.29 -8.40 40.96
N LEU A 622 44.59 -9.13 41.83
CA LEU A 622 43.18 -9.50 41.62
C LEU A 622 42.30 -8.25 41.57
N ASP A 623 42.46 -7.34 42.52
CA ASP A 623 41.73 -6.06 42.56
C ASP A 623 42.04 -5.19 41.33
N CYS A 624 43.30 -5.14 40.89
CA CYS A 624 43.69 -4.41 39.69
C CYS A 624 42.98 -4.94 38.43
N ALA A 625 42.86 -6.26 38.28
CA ALA A 625 42.13 -6.87 37.17
C ALA A 625 40.65 -6.49 37.16
N VAL A 626 40.01 -6.40 38.35
CA VAL A 626 38.62 -5.95 38.53
C VAL A 626 38.46 -4.51 38.03
N TYR A 627 39.34 -3.62 38.48
CA TYR A 627 39.30 -2.22 38.09
C TYR A 627 39.50 -2.03 36.59
N ILE A 628 40.45 -2.74 35.98
CA ILE A 628 40.70 -2.67 34.53
C ILE A 628 39.48 -3.13 33.74
N TYR A 629 38.82 -4.21 34.15
CA TYR A 629 37.62 -4.69 33.46
C TYR A 629 36.45 -3.72 33.61
N ASN A 630 36.16 -3.26 34.82
CA ASN A 630 35.09 -2.29 35.06
C ASN A 630 35.33 -1.00 34.29
N PHE A 631 36.58 -0.54 34.28
CA PHE A 631 37.00 0.60 33.49
C PHE A 631 36.78 0.33 32.00
N ALA A 632 37.22 -0.81 31.46
CA ALA A 632 37.04 -1.17 30.06
C ALA A 632 35.56 -1.26 29.66
N TYR A 633 34.71 -1.86 30.49
CA TYR A 633 33.27 -1.98 30.22
C TYR A 633 32.58 -0.62 30.24
N LEU A 634 32.79 0.16 31.31
CA LEU A 634 32.19 1.48 31.47
C LEU A 634 32.69 2.46 30.41
N PHE A 635 33.99 2.42 30.11
CA PHE A 635 34.59 3.20 29.02
C PHE A 635 33.98 2.83 27.67
N GLY A 636 33.77 1.53 27.42
CA GLY A 636 33.06 1.05 26.22
C GLY A 636 31.64 1.61 26.12
N LEU A 637 30.85 1.56 27.20
CA LEU A 637 29.50 2.15 27.24
C LEU A 637 29.53 3.67 26.98
N LEU A 638 30.43 4.39 27.65
CA LEU A 638 30.57 5.84 27.50
C LEU A 638 30.96 6.20 26.05
N MET A 639 31.92 5.47 25.47
CA MET A 639 32.31 5.63 24.07
C MET A 639 31.13 5.43 23.12
N LEU A 640 30.27 4.43 23.35
CA LEU A 640 29.09 4.20 22.54
C LEU A 640 28.06 5.33 22.64
N ILE A 641 27.84 5.89 23.85
CA ILE A 641 26.94 7.03 24.02
C ILE A 641 27.49 8.27 23.30
N ILE A 642 28.78 8.58 23.46
CA ILE A 642 29.43 9.73 22.82
C ILE A 642 29.35 9.62 21.29
N ILE A 643 29.70 8.45 20.75
CA ILE A 643 29.70 8.24 19.30
C ILE A 643 28.28 8.17 18.75
N GLY A 644 27.36 7.54 19.49
CA GLY A 644 25.96 7.36 19.08
C GLY A 644 25.18 8.66 18.97
N LEU A 645 25.52 9.69 19.75
CA LEU A 645 24.86 11.01 19.71
C LEU A 645 25.32 11.89 18.54
N GLY A 646 26.56 11.73 18.07
CA GLY A 646 27.19 12.69 17.15
C GLY A 646 27.58 12.15 15.78
N ASN A 647 27.73 10.83 15.62
CA ASN A 647 28.37 10.25 14.44
C ASN A 647 27.57 9.11 13.80
N ASN A 648 27.49 9.13 12.47
CA ASN A 648 26.94 7.99 11.72
C ASN A 648 27.88 6.77 11.86
N PRO A 649 27.35 5.56 12.16
CA PRO A 649 28.13 4.33 12.23
C PRO A 649 28.99 4.05 10.99
N LYS A 650 28.58 4.54 9.81
CA LYS A 650 29.35 4.42 8.58
C LYS A 650 30.69 5.14 8.61
N HIS A 651 30.81 6.24 9.37
CA HIS A 651 32.05 7.00 9.52
C HIS A 651 32.94 6.46 10.63
N MET A 652 32.35 5.83 11.65
CA MET A 652 33.07 5.33 12.84
C MET A 652 33.10 3.80 12.90
N LYS A 653 33.16 3.12 11.74
CA LYS A 653 33.08 1.65 11.66
C LYS A 653 34.10 0.98 12.59
N LEU A 654 35.36 1.40 12.50
CA LEU A 654 36.46 0.80 13.27
C LEU A 654 36.18 0.81 14.78
N THR A 655 35.60 1.90 15.30
CA THR A 655 35.30 2.01 16.73
C THR A 655 34.19 1.07 17.17
N TYR A 656 33.12 0.93 16.37
CA TYR A 656 32.05 -0.04 16.66
C TYR A 656 32.57 -1.48 16.63
N TYR A 657 33.43 -1.81 15.65
CA TYR A 657 34.08 -3.12 15.60
C TYR A 657 35.02 -3.35 16.79
N PHE A 658 35.80 -2.35 17.19
CA PHE A 658 36.70 -2.43 18.34
C PHE A 658 35.92 -2.67 19.64
N VAL A 659 34.92 -1.84 19.94
CA VAL A 659 34.11 -1.98 21.16
C VAL A 659 33.34 -3.31 21.15
N GLY A 660 32.78 -3.70 20.00
CA GLY A 660 32.13 -5.01 19.85
C GLY A 660 33.07 -6.19 20.09
N ALA A 661 34.31 -6.12 19.60
CA ALA A 661 35.32 -7.14 19.84
C ALA A 661 35.72 -7.23 21.31
N VAL A 662 35.95 -6.08 21.97
CA VAL A 662 36.26 -6.02 23.41
C VAL A 662 35.14 -6.65 24.22
N PHE A 663 33.89 -6.26 23.99
CA PHE A 663 32.77 -6.85 24.69
C PHE A 663 32.59 -8.35 24.38
N GLY A 664 32.83 -8.77 23.13
CA GLY A 664 32.77 -10.18 22.76
C GLY A 664 33.81 -11.03 23.47
N VAL A 665 35.06 -10.55 23.59
CA VAL A 665 36.11 -11.22 24.37
C VAL A 665 35.72 -11.29 25.84
N MET A 666 35.23 -10.19 26.43
CA MET A 666 34.77 -10.17 27.82
C MET A 666 33.65 -11.19 28.07
N MET A 667 32.69 -11.30 27.15
CA MET A 667 31.59 -12.26 27.23
C MET A 667 32.06 -13.71 27.10
N MET A 668 32.97 -14.00 26.17
CA MET A 668 33.53 -15.34 26.01
C MET A 668 34.33 -15.78 27.22
N LEU A 669 35.18 -14.89 27.77
CA LEU A 669 35.92 -15.17 29.00
C LEU A 669 34.97 -15.43 30.17
N SER A 670 33.96 -14.58 30.35
CA SER A 670 32.97 -14.73 31.43
C SER A 670 32.16 -16.02 31.30
N SER A 671 31.82 -16.41 30.07
CA SER A 671 31.09 -17.66 29.80
C SER A 671 31.95 -18.89 30.10
N LEU A 672 33.24 -18.88 29.75
CA LEU A 672 34.18 -19.95 30.10
C LEU A 672 34.36 -20.08 31.62
N VAL A 673 34.49 -18.95 32.32
CA VAL A 673 34.56 -18.92 33.79
C VAL A 673 33.27 -19.47 34.41
N GLY A 674 32.10 -19.03 33.92
CA GLY A 674 30.81 -19.51 34.39
C GLY A 674 30.62 -21.03 34.18
N LEU A 675 31.04 -21.56 33.03
CA LEU A 675 31.05 -23.02 32.79
C LEU A 675 31.97 -23.76 33.75
N GLY A 676 33.17 -23.23 34.01
CA GLY A 676 34.11 -23.80 34.98
C GLY A 676 33.52 -23.85 36.40
N ILE A 677 32.86 -22.78 36.84
CA ILE A 677 32.15 -22.73 38.14
C ILE A 677 31.04 -23.79 38.19
N PHE A 678 30.26 -23.91 37.12
CA PHE A 678 29.16 -24.86 37.03
C PHE A 678 29.62 -26.32 37.15
N PHE A 679 30.72 -26.69 36.50
CA PHE A 679 31.26 -28.06 36.57
C PHE A 679 32.02 -28.37 37.87
N SER A 680 32.52 -27.33 38.55
CA SER A 680 33.25 -27.49 39.81
C SER A 680 32.29 -27.59 41.02
N THR A 681 31.14 -26.93 40.95
CA THR A 681 30.18 -26.93 42.05
C THR A 681 29.37 -28.24 42.06
N PRO A 682 29.17 -28.91 43.22
CA PRO A 682 28.34 -30.10 43.30
C PRO A 682 26.97 -29.88 42.69
N ALA A 683 26.60 -30.73 41.73
CA ALA A 683 25.36 -30.57 40.97
C ALA A 683 24.14 -30.87 41.86
N THR A 684 23.47 -29.81 42.34
CA THR A 684 22.17 -29.93 43.00
C THR A 684 21.05 -30.02 41.95
N ILE A 685 19.93 -30.65 42.30
CA ILE A 685 18.75 -30.73 41.41
C ILE A 685 18.31 -29.33 40.97
N ASN A 686 18.29 -28.37 41.91
CA ASN A 686 17.89 -27.00 41.64
C ASN A 686 18.83 -26.31 40.63
N SER A 687 20.15 -26.39 40.84
CA SER A 687 21.12 -25.78 39.91
C SER A 687 21.05 -26.40 38.51
N ILE A 688 20.78 -27.71 38.40
CA ILE A 688 20.58 -28.37 37.10
C ILE A 688 19.32 -27.82 36.41
N VAL A 689 18.19 -27.76 37.12
CA VAL A 689 16.92 -27.27 36.58
C VAL A 689 17.04 -25.82 36.12
N VAL A 690 17.63 -24.93 36.93
CA VAL A 690 17.83 -23.52 36.56
C VAL A 690 18.75 -23.38 35.35
N SER A 691 19.83 -24.16 35.25
CA SER A 691 20.71 -24.14 34.07
C SER A 691 20.00 -24.63 32.80
N ILE A 692 19.17 -25.67 32.91
CA ILE A 692 18.33 -26.14 31.79
C ILE A 692 17.34 -25.04 31.38
N LEU A 693 16.69 -24.38 32.34
CA LEU A 693 15.69 -23.34 32.05
C LEU A 693 16.30 -22.02 31.54
N THR A 694 17.57 -21.73 31.85
CA THR A 694 18.25 -20.52 31.38
C THR A 694 18.90 -20.69 30.01
N VAL A 695 19.65 -21.79 29.79
CA VAL A 695 20.40 -22.04 28.54
C VAL A 695 19.89 -23.28 27.80
N GLY A 696 19.56 -24.35 28.51
CA GLY A 696 19.08 -25.61 27.93
C GLY A 696 17.81 -25.46 27.09
N VAL A 697 16.94 -24.49 27.39
CA VAL A 697 15.69 -24.20 26.64
C VAL A 697 15.95 -23.98 25.15
N TYR A 698 17.06 -23.32 24.79
CA TYR A 698 17.40 -23.09 23.39
C TYR A 698 17.65 -24.40 22.63
N PHE A 699 18.24 -25.39 23.31
CA PHE A 699 18.50 -26.70 22.75
C PHE A 699 17.27 -27.60 22.79
N ILE A 700 16.53 -27.60 23.89
CA ILE A 700 15.30 -28.41 24.05
C ILE A 700 14.24 -27.95 23.06
N GLY A 701 13.96 -26.65 22.99
CA GLY A 701 13.00 -26.09 22.04
C GLY A 701 13.35 -26.45 20.60
N SER A 702 14.62 -26.27 20.21
CA SER A 702 15.05 -26.65 18.86
C SER A 702 15.07 -28.17 18.62
N ALA A 703 15.32 -28.99 19.63
CA ALA A 703 15.23 -30.45 19.52
C ALA A 703 13.80 -30.92 19.28
N LEU A 704 12.80 -30.38 20.01
CA LEU A 704 11.37 -30.67 19.80
C LEU A 704 10.95 -30.42 18.35
N HIS A 705 11.55 -29.42 17.74
CA HIS A 705 11.25 -28.95 16.40
C HIS A 705 12.19 -29.48 15.31
N GLY A 706 13.13 -30.38 15.63
CA GLY A 706 14.05 -31.00 14.66
C GLY A 706 15.16 -30.09 14.12
N GLU A 707 15.42 -28.95 14.77
CA GLU A 707 16.28 -27.86 14.28
C GLU A 707 17.55 -27.63 15.13
N MET A 708 17.92 -28.60 15.98
CA MET A 708 19.03 -28.48 16.93
C MET A 708 20.38 -28.12 16.28
N HIS A 709 20.65 -28.63 15.08
CA HIS A 709 21.90 -28.39 14.36
C HIS A 709 22.12 -26.91 14.03
N HIS A 710 21.05 -26.14 13.79
CA HIS A 710 21.17 -24.69 13.58
C HIS A 710 21.69 -23.99 14.83
N ILE A 711 21.11 -24.31 15.99
CA ILE A 711 21.47 -23.69 17.28
C ILE A 711 22.89 -24.09 17.68
N PHE A 712 23.24 -25.37 17.56
CA PHE A 712 24.56 -25.87 17.96
C PHE A 712 25.69 -25.18 17.19
N MET A 713 25.56 -25.04 15.87
CA MET A 713 26.60 -24.45 15.02
C MET A 713 26.75 -22.93 15.20
N THR A 714 25.70 -22.22 15.61
CA THR A 714 25.73 -20.75 15.74
C THR A 714 25.74 -20.25 17.20
N PHE A 715 25.64 -21.13 18.20
CA PHE A 715 25.58 -20.78 19.62
C PHE A 715 26.77 -19.92 20.07
N THR A 716 28.00 -20.30 19.70
CA THR A 716 29.21 -19.55 20.07
C THR A 716 29.22 -18.14 19.47
N HIS A 717 28.84 -18.03 18.19
CA HIS A 717 28.76 -16.74 17.48
C HIS A 717 27.76 -15.80 18.16
N TYR A 718 26.55 -16.31 18.46
CA TYR A 718 25.54 -15.53 19.16
C TYR A 718 26.00 -15.14 20.56
N THR A 719 26.54 -16.09 21.34
CA THR A 719 27.03 -15.85 22.71
C THR A 719 28.06 -14.73 22.75
N ALA A 720 29.04 -14.73 21.84
CA ALA A 720 30.03 -13.66 21.74
C ALA A 720 29.40 -12.30 21.39
N LEU A 721 28.33 -12.28 20.59
CA LEU A 721 27.68 -11.04 20.18
C LEU A 721 26.60 -10.54 21.15
N ILE A 722 26.22 -11.30 22.21
CA ILE A 722 25.19 -10.87 23.18
C ILE A 722 25.40 -9.44 23.69
N PRO A 723 26.61 -9.01 24.12
CA PRO A 723 26.82 -7.62 24.53
C PRO A 723 26.62 -6.59 23.43
N SER A 724 26.88 -6.94 22.17
CA SER A 724 26.59 -6.06 21.03
C SER A 724 25.08 -5.91 20.84
N PHE A 725 24.32 -7.00 20.98
CA PHE A 725 22.85 -6.96 20.95
C PHE A 725 22.26 -6.13 22.09
N VAL A 726 22.81 -6.26 23.30
CA VAL A 726 22.29 -5.59 24.49
C VAL A 726 22.76 -4.12 24.58
N ASN A 727 24.05 -3.85 24.39
CA ASN A 727 24.62 -2.53 24.59
C ASN A 727 24.68 -1.73 23.30
N ILE A 728 25.39 -2.21 22.27
CA ILE A 728 25.65 -1.41 21.05
C ILE A 728 24.34 -1.04 20.36
N PHE A 729 23.47 -2.01 20.12
CA PHE A 729 22.23 -1.75 19.39
C PHE A 729 21.25 -0.91 20.20
N THR A 730 21.05 -1.20 21.49
CA THR A 730 20.13 -0.43 22.34
C THR A 730 20.59 1.01 22.56
N ILE A 731 21.88 1.21 22.88
CA ILE A 731 22.45 2.56 23.07
C ILE A 731 22.29 3.36 21.78
N TYR A 732 22.71 2.80 20.65
CA TYR A 732 22.61 3.50 19.37
C TYR A 732 21.16 3.84 19.00
N SER A 733 20.21 2.94 19.29
CA SER A 733 18.79 3.15 19.03
C SER A 733 18.22 4.31 19.85
N PHE A 734 18.49 4.36 21.15
CA PHE A 734 18.05 5.46 22.01
C PHE A 734 18.78 6.79 21.78
N CYS A 735 20.04 6.75 21.34
CA CYS A 735 20.75 7.94 20.88
C CYS A 735 20.15 8.55 19.59
N ASN A 736 19.33 7.79 18.85
CA ASN A 736 18.80 8.17 17.54
C ASN A 736 17.27 8.14 17.43
N LEU A 737 16.55 8.40 18.52
CA LEU A 737 15.07 8.49 18.56
C LEU A 737 14.47 9.61 17.69
N GLN A 738 15.27 10.63 17.40
CA GLN A 738 14.93 11.73 16.49
C GLN A 738 15.00 11.33 15.03
N ASP A 739 15.73 10.26 14.70
CA ASP A 739 15.95 9.81 13.34
C ASP A 739 14.91 8.75 12.95
N LEU A 740 13.80 9.23 12.39
CA LEU A 740 12.72 8.41 11.85
C LEU A 740 12.99 7.93 10.41
N SER A 741 14.20 8.15 9.87
CA SER A 741 14.51 7.71 8.51
C SER A 741 14.55 6.18 8.43
N TRP A 742 13.97 5.69 7.34
CA TRP A 742 14.22 4.34 6.86
C TRP A 742 15.66 4.29 6.34
N GLY A 743 16.43 3.25 6.69
CA GLY A 743 17.88 3.17 6.49
C GLY A 743 18.37 3.11 5.03
N THR A 744 17.53 3.47 4.06
CA THR A 744 17.84 3.66 2.65
C THR A 744 17.90 5.16 2.34
N LYS A 745 19.03 5.56 1.75
CA LYS A 745 19.45 6.90 1.30
C LYS A 745 18.36 7.99 1.28
N GLY A 746 18.59 9.02 2.09
CA GLY A 746 18.33 10.46 1.88
C GLY A 746 16.99 10.84 1.25
N LEU A 747 16.14 11.48 2.05
CA LEU A 747 14.92 12.15 1.60
C LEU A 747 14.95 13.60 2.08
N HIS A 748 14.25 14.44 1.31
CA HIS A 748 14.15 15.91 1.34
C HIS A 748 15.19 16.63 0.50
N ASP A 749 14.94 16.67 -0.81
CA ASP A 749 14.91 17.95 -1.53
C ASP A 749 13.75 17.85 -2.53
N ASP A 750 12.68 18.60 -2.30
CA ASP A 750 11.50 18.65 -3.16
C ASP A 750 11.71 19.77 -4.20
N PRO A 751 12.03 19.46 -5.47
CA PRO A 751 12.39 20.47 -6.47
C PRO A 751 11.16 21.28 -6.96
N LEU A 752 9.94 20.81 -6.64
CA LEU A 752 8.69 21.34 -7.18
C LEU A 752 8.33 22.73 -6.64
N LEU A 753 8.86 23.14 -5.49
CA LEU A 753 8.67 24.51 -4.98
C LEU A 753 9.59 25.54 -5.66
N ALA A 754 10.61 25.11 -6.41
CA ALA A 754 11.51 25.99 -7.15
C ALA A 754 11.01 26.24 -8.59
N ALA A 755 10.21 25.32 -9.15
CA ALA A 755 9.75 25.38 -10.54
C ALA A 755 8.54 26.30 -10.77
N SER A 756 7.84 26.74 -9.72
CA SER A 756 6.67 27.64 -9.85
C SER A 756 7.05 29.13 -9.99
N LEU A 757 8.32 29.44 -10.28
CA LEU A 757 8.84 30.82 -10.23
C LEU A 757 8.92 31.54 -11.59
N ASP A 758 8.67 30.89 -12.72
CA ASP A 758 8.97 31.50 -14.04
C ASP A 758 7.79 31.85 -14.96
N GLU A 759 6.52 31.69 -14.54
CA GLU A 759 5.39 32.12 -15.38
C GLU A 759 4.32 32.88 -14.58
N THR A 760 4.55 34.15 -14.25
CA THR A 760 3.47 35.11 -13.94
C THR A 760 3.93 36.57 -14.05
N GLU A 761 4.41 36.99 -15.23
CA GLU A 761 4.54 38.42 -15.54
C GLU A 761 3.24 38.94 -16.17
N LYS A 762 2.34 39.48 -15.34
CA LYS A 762 1.31 40.50 -15.68
C LYS A 762 0.46 40.89 -14.44
N GLY A 763 1.12 41.28 -13.35
CA GLY A 763 0.47 41.88 -12.17
C GLY A 763 1.17 43.19 -11.79
N ASP A 764 0.43 44.12 -11.17
CA ASP A 764 0.96 45.40 -10.69
C ASP A 764 2.16 45.17 -9.74
N PHE A 765 3.22 45.98 -9.84
CA PHE A 765 4.51 45.76 -9.18
C PHE A 765 4.40 45.63 -7.65
N LYS A 766 3.38 46.28 -7.07
CA LYS A 766 3.07 46.19 -5.62
C LYS A 766 2.50 44.83 -5.20
N ASP A 767 1.69 44.17 -6.02
CA ASP A 767 1.10 42.86 -5.70
C ASP A 767 2.12 41.73 -5.78
N VAL A 768 3.10 41.85 -6.67
CA VAL A 768 4.24 40.93 -6.76
C VAL A 768 5.12 41.02 -5.50
N ILE A 769 5.39 42.24 -5.01
CA ILE A 769 6.14 42.45 -3.75
C ILE A 769 5.36 41.94 -2.54
N ALA A 770 4.04 42.18 -2.48
CA ALA A 770 3.20 41.69 -1.38
C ALA A 770 3.14 40.15 -1.36
N LYS A 771 2.97 39.50 -2.51
CA LYS A 771 3.03 38.03 -2.64
C LYS A 771 4.40 37.47 -2.25
N ARG A 772 5.50 38.12 -2.66
CA ARG A 772 6.86 37.68 -2.30
C ARG A 772 7.11 37.80 -0.78
N ARG A 773 6.68 38.90 -0.14
CA ARG A 773 6.75 39.06 1.33
C ARG A 773 5.90 38.04 2.07
N ALA A 774 4.66 37.81 1.64
CA ALA A 774 3.79 36.80 2.24
C ALA A 774 4.35 35.37 2.09
N MET A 775 5.01 35.07 0.96
CA MET A 775 5.70 33.79 0.73
C MET A 775 6.96 33.65 1.60
N GLU A 776 7.75 34.71 1.76
CA GLU A 776 8.91 34.74 2.66
C GLU A 776 8.49 34.58 4.13
N GLU A 777 7.39 35.21 4.55
CA GLU A 777 6.81 35.03 5.89
C GLU A 777 6.34 33.60 6.11
N ARG A 778 5.61 33.01 5.16
CA ARG A 778 5.22 31.58 5.23
C ARG A 778 6.44 30.66 5.31
N ARG A 779 7.47 30.89 4.50
CA ARG A 779 8.73 30.13 4.55
C ARG A 779 9.42 30.27 5.92
N ARG A 780 9.40 31.46 6.52
CA ARG A 780 9.95 31.69 7.87
C ARG A 780 9.15 30.94 8.92
N GLU A 781 7.82 30.99 8.87
CA GLU A 781 6.94 30.26 9.78
C GLU A 781 7.10 28.74 9.64
N GLU A 782 7.18 28.22 8.42
CA GLU A 782 7.41 26.79 8.14
C GLU A 782 8.79 26.33 8.65
N LYS A 783 9.82 27.15 8.44
CA LYS A 783 11.16 26.88 8.98
C LYS A 783 11.15 26.88 10.51
N GLU A 784 10.49 27.86 11.13
CA GLU A 784 10.37 27.94 12.59
C GLU A 784 9.59 26.76 13.17
N ARG A 785 8.48 26.35 12.53
CA ARG A 785 7.73 25.14 12.89
C ARG A 785 8.60 23.89 12.79
N THR A 786 9.36 23.76 11.71
CA THR A 786 10.26 22.62 11.50
C THR A 786 11.40 22.57 12.51
N ASP A 787 12.01 23.72 12.80
CA ASP A 787 13.05 23.85 13.83
C ASP A 787 12.50 23.54 15.24
N ASN A 788 11.28 24.01 15.56
CA ASN A 788 10.62 23.69 16.82
C ASN A 788 10.27 22.19 16.94
N ARG A 789 9.79 21.56 15.87
CA ARG A 789 9.59 20.10 15.82
C ARG A 789 10.90 19.37 16.08
N LYS A 790 11.98 19.73 15.37
CA LYS A 790 13.31 19.15 15.56
C LYS A 790 13.79 19.25 17.01
N LYS A 791 13.65 20.43 17.63
CA LYS A 791 13.97 20.63 19.06
C LYS A 791 13.14 19.73 19.98
N ASN A 792 11.84 19.58 19.71
CA ASN A 792 10.97 18.69 20.48
C ASN A 792 11.42 17.23 20.40
N PHE A 793 11.81 16.76 19.21
CA PHE A 793 12.36 15.42 19.00
C PHE A 793 13.70 15.22 19.70
N GLU A 794 14.60 16.19 19.62
CA GLU A 794 15.90 16.15 20.30
C GLU A 794 15.76 16.19 21.83
N ALA A 795 14.80 16.96 22.35
CA ALA A 795 14.47 17.00 23.77
C ALA A 795 13.86 15.67 24.25
N PHE A 796 12.91 15.12 23.50
CA PHE A 796 12.32 13.81 23.78
C PHE A 796 13.39 12.71 23.82
N ARG A 797 14.24 12.64 22.80
CA ARG A 797 15.39 11.73 22.75
C ARG A 797 16.25 11.87 24.01
N THR A 798 16.66 13.10 24.33
CA THR A 798 17.54 13.37 25.46
C THR A 798 16.91 12.89 26.77
N ASN A 799 15.63 13.21 26.99
CA ASN A 799 14.90 12.80 28.19
C ASN A 799 14.78 11.27 28.30
N VAL A 800 14.41 10.58 27.23
CA VAL A 800 14.28 9.12 27.22
C VAL A 800 15.63 8.45 27.43
N LEU A 801 16.68 8.89 26.71
CA LEU A 801 18.03 8.37 26.83
C LEU A 801 18.58 8.55 28.25
N LEU A 802 18.45 9.74 28.83
CA LEU A 802 18.90 10.00 30.20
C LEU A 802 18.10 9.17 31.21
N THR A 803 16.78 9.13 31.08
CA THR A 803 15.93 8.31 31.98
C THR A 803 16.35 6.84 31.93
N TRP A 804 16.53 6.28 30.74
CA TRP A 804 16.94 4.89 30.56
C TRP A 804 18.36 4.62 31.08
N ALA A 805 19.33 5.48 30.73
CA ALA A 805 20.72 5.31 31.13
C ALA A 805 20.90 5.46 32.65
N PHE A 806 20.29 6.49 33.27
CA PHE A 806 20.33 6.67 34.71
C PHE A 806 19.58 5.57 35.45
N SER A 807 18.44 5.09 34.94
CA SER A 807 17.72 3.98 35.58
C SER A 807 18.57 2.70 35.60
N ASN A 808 19.27 2.39 34.50
CA ASN A 808 20.19 1.25 34.44
C ASN A 808 21.40 1.45 35.36
N LEU A 809 21.97 2.65 35.40
CA LEU A 809 23.09 2.98 36.29
C LEU A 809 22.70 2.87 37.77
N ILE A 810 21.54 3.41 38.14
CA ILE A 810 21.00 3.36 39.50
C ILE A 810 20.79 1.90 39.91
N LEU A 811 20.21 1.07 39.03
CA LEU A 811 20.04 -0.36 39.32
C LEU A 811 21.39 -1.05 39.54
N ALA A 812 22.37 -0.81 38.65
CA ALA A 812 23.70 -1.41 38.77
C ALA A 812 24.40 -0.99 40.07
N LEU A 813 24.42 0.31 40.39
CA LEU A 813 25.00 0.82 41.62
C LEU A 813 24.28 0.29 42.86
N PHE A 814 22.95 0.26 42.84
CA PHE A 814 22.15 -0.23 43.95
C PHE A 814 22.47 -1.69 44.25
N VAL A 815 22.52 -2.55 43.22
CA VAL A 815 22.84 -3.97 43.40
C VAL A 815 24.28 -4.14 43.90
N VAL A 816 25.25 -3.42 43.34
CA VAL A 816 26.67 -3.52 43.76
C VAL A 816 26.89 -3.06 45.20
N TYR A 817 26.19 -2.02 45.66
CA TYR A 817 26.41 -1.46 47.01
C TYR A 817 25.56 -2.10 48.10
N PHE A 818 24.33 -2.52 47.78
CA PHE A 818 23.35 -2.97 48.77
C PHE A 818 23.05 -4.48 48.71
N THR A 819 23.59 -5.21 47.73
CA THR A 819 23.30 -6.63 47.54
C THR A 819 24.57 -7.45 47.30
N ASP A 820 24.56 -8.71 47.77
CA ASP A 820 25.63 -9.67 47.48
C ASP A 820 25.28 -10.56 46.27
N SER A 821 26.30 -11.07 45.56
CA SER A 821 26.08 -12.06 44.46
C SER A 821 25.28 -13.29 44.89
N SER A 822 25.46 -13.75 46.13
CA SER A 822 24.69 -14.89 46.69
C SER A 822 23.18 -14.63 46.73
N THR A 823 22.75 -13.37 46.71
CA THR A 823 21.34 -12.98 46.68
C THR A 823 20.91 -12.60 45.27
N TYR A 824 21.67 -11.73 44.60
CA TYR A 824 21.27 -11.18 43.31
C TYR A 824 21.30 -12.21 42.17
N MET A 825 22.37 -13.00 42.07
CA MET A 825 22.54 -13.94 40.95
C MET A 825 21.44 -15.01 40.92
N PRO A 826 21.06 -15.65 42.06
CA PRO A 826 19.91 -16.55 42.07
C PRO A 826 18.61 -15.87 41.63
N ILE A 827 18.33 -14.65 42.10
CA ILE A 827 17.11 -13.91 41.69
C ILE A 827 17.12 -13.69 40.17
N LEU A 828 18.24 -13.22 39.61
CA LEU A 828 18.39 -13.01 38.18
C LEU A 828 18.20 -14.32 37.40
N TYR A 829 18.85 -15.41 37.81
CA TYR A 829 18.73 -16.70 37.15
C TYR A 829 17.31 -17.28 37.25
N TYR A 830 16.65 -17.20 38.40
CA TYR A 830 15.26 -17.64 38.54
C TYR A 830 14.31 -16.79 37.68
N PHE A 831 14.55 -15.48 37.58
CA PHE A 831 13.74 -14.61 36.75
C PHE A 831 13.90 -14.97 35.26
N VAL A 832 15.14 -15.11 34.77
CA VAL A 832 15.43 -15.54 33.40
C VAL A 832 14.87 -16.94 33.13
N ALA A 833 15.07 -17.88 34.07
CA ALA A 833 14.49 -19.22 34.00
C ALA A 833 12.97 -19.18 33.91
N SER A 834 12.30 -18.29 34.65
CA SER A 834 10.83 -18.15 34.64
C SER A 834 10.32 -17.63 33.30
N LEU A 835 10.96 -16.61 32.73
CA LEU A 835 10.63 -16.10 31.40
C LEU A 835 10.84 -17.18 30.32
N ASN A 836 11.99 -17.85 30.34
CA ASN A 836 12.30 -18.92 29.40
C ASN A 836 11.42 -20.17 29.60
N SER A 837 10.96 -20.44 30.83
CA SER A 837 9.97 -21.50 31.09
C SER A 837 8.65 -21.19 30.41
N CYS A 838 8.18 -19.94 30.47
CA CYS A 838 6.97 -19.53 29.75
C CYS A 838 7.13 -19.74 28.25
N ARG A 839 8.28 -19.32 27.68
CA ARG A 839 8.62 -19.54 26.27
C ARG A 839 8.67 -21.03 25.90
N LEU A 840 9.28 -21.86 26.73
CA LEU A 840 9.34 -23.31 26.53
C LEU A 840 7.96 -23.96 26.60
N LEU A 841 7.11 -23.56 27.56
CA LEU A 841 5.74 -24.04 27.67
C LEU A 841 4.91 -23.66 26.43
N GLY A 842 5.09 -22.44 25.91
CA GLY A 842 4.50 -22.02 24.64
C GLY A 842 4.99 -22.86 23.46
N CYS A 843 6.30 -23.11 23.37
CA CYS A 843 6.90 -23.99 22.37
C CYS A 843 6.33 -25.43 22.43
N ILE A 844 6.26 -26.03 23.62
CA ILE A 844 5.66 -27.36 23.82
C ILE A 844 4.17 -27.35 23.48
N GLY A 845 3.43 -26.33 23.92
CA GLY A 845 2.00 -26.19 23.63
C GLY A 845 1.71 -26.10 22.14
N HIS A 846 2.49 -25.29 21.41
CA HIS A 846 2.41 -25.17 19.95
C HIS A 846 2.79 -26.48 19.26
N TRP A 847 3.84 -27.14 19.71
CA TRP A 847 4.25 -28.45 19.19
C TRP A 847 3.15 -29.51 19.37
N VAL A 848 2.53 -29.59 20.55
CA VAL A 848 1.41 -30.49 20.84
C VAL A 848 0.21 -30.13 19.95
N TYR A 849 -0.09 -28.85 19.77
CA TYR A 849 -1.15 -28.37 18.89
C TYR A 849 -0.91 -28.78 17.42
N ILE A 850 0.34 -28.72 16.92
CA ILE A 850 0.69 -29.13 15.55
C ILE A 850 0.57 -30.64 15.34
N HIS A 851 0.85 -31.46 16.36
CA HIS A 851 0.91 -32.92 16.22
C HIS A 851 -0.34 -33.66 16.72
N THR A 852 -1.29 -32.97 17.35
CA THR A 852 -2.48 -33.61 17.95
C THR A 852 -3.78 -33.15 17.29
N ASP A 853 -4.25 -33.91 16.30
CA ASP A 853 -5.46 -33.56 15.54
C ASP A 853 -6.74 -33.58 16.40
N GLY A 854 -6.83 -34.49 17.38
CA GLY A 854 -7.98 -34.56 18.30
C GLY A 854 -8.06 -33.39 19.27
N LEU A 855 -6.93 -32.85 19.72
CA LEU A 855 -6.86 -31.63 20.53
C LEU A 855 -7.26 -30.43 19.68
N ARG A 856 -6.70 -30.34 18.46
CA ARG A 856 -7.04 -29.29 17.49
C ARG A 856 -8.54 -29.29 17.17
N GLY A 857 -9.14 -30.44 16.90
CA GLY A 857 -10.56 -30.56 16.59
C GLY A 857 -11.51 -30.21 17.75
N ARG A 858 -11.06 -30.29 19.02
CA ARG A 858 -11.82 -29.85 20.19
C ARG A 858 -11.66 -28.35 20.50
N VAL A 859 -10.50 -27.79 20.16
CA VAL A 859 -10.20 -26.37 20.35
C VAL A 859 -10.75 -25.50 19.21
N LEU A 860 -10.88 -26.07 18.01
CA LEU A 860 -11.41 -25.39 16.84
C LEU A 860 -12.89 -25.72 16.64
N ASP A 861 -13.75 -24.73 16.81
CA ASP A 861 -15.08 -24.78 16.20
C ASP A 861 -14.95 -24.33 14.73
N LYS A 862 -15.18 -25.26 13.80
CA LYS A 862 -15.11 -24.97 12.36
C LYS A 862 -16.29 -24.14 11.85
N THR A 863 -17.35 -24.03 12.65
CA THR A 863 -18.56 -23.29 12.26
C THR A 863 -18.45 -21.80 12.54
N GLU A 864 -17.60 -21.41 13.50
CA GLU A 864 -17.37 -20.03 13.89
C GLU A 864 -16.28 -19.36 13.04
N CYS A 865 -16.58 -18.15 12.55
CA CYS A 865 -15.64 -17.29 11.83
C CYS A 865 -15.13 -16.18 12.75
N GLY A 866 -13.93 -15.67 12.47
CA GLY A 866 -13.34 -14.52 13.17
C GLY A 866 -14.09 -13.19 12.99
N ASN A 867 -15.06 -13.13 12.07
CA ASN A 867 -15.79 -11.90 11.72
C ASN A 867 -16.94 -11.55 12.68
N GLY A 868 -17.19 -12.35 13.72
CA GLY A 868 -18.24 -12.11 14.72
C GLY A 868 -19.68 -12.37 14.27
N THR A 869 -19.90 -12.80 13.01
CA THR A 869 -21.24 -13.14 12.49
C THR A 869 -21.65 -14.60 12.77
N GLY A 870 -20.75 -15.40 13.36
CA GLY A 870 -20.99 -16.80 13.73
C GLY A 870 -21.09 -17.76 12.54
N ARG A 871 -20.91 -17.29 11.30
CA ARG A 871 -20.84 -18.15 10.10
C ARG A 871 -19.75 -17.67 9.16
N TYR A 872 -19.01 -18.62 8.60
CA TYR A 872 -18.15 -18.35 7.47
C TYR A 872 -19.02 -18.10 6.24
N PRO A 873 -18.97 -16.91 5.59
CA PRO A 873 -19.68 -16.72 4.34
C PRO A 873 -19.07 -17.68 3.32
N GLN A 874 -19.83 -18.70 2.91
CA GLN A 874 -19.38 -19.63 1.87
C GLN A 874 -19.06 -18.89 0.56
N ASN A 875 -19.60 -17.68 0.38
CA ASN A 875 -19.37 -16.80 -0.76
C ASN A 875 -19.29 -15.33 -0.32
N SER A 876 -18.13 -14.87 0.17
CA SER A 876 -17.84 -13.41 0.28
C SER A 876 -18.02 -12.68 -1.07
N TYR A 877 -17.98 -13.44 -2.17
CA TYR A 877 -18.24 -13.01 -3.55
C TYR A 877 -19.60 -12.34 -3.79
N ILE A 878 -20.68 -12.73 -3.07
CA ILE A 878 -22.04 -12.22 -3.34
C ILE A 878 -22.22 -10.78 -2.83
N GLN A 879 -21.45 -10.38 -1.81
CA GLN A 879 -21.53 -9.03 -1.24
C GLN A 879 -20.95 -7.95 -2.16
N LEU A 880 -20.17 -8.30 -3.19
CA LEU A 880 -19.52 -7.32 -4.07
C LEU A 880 -20.47 -6.66 -5.06
N ASP A 881 -21.35 -7.43 -5.69
CA ASP A 881 -22.33 -6.87 -6.63
C ASP A 881 -23.32 -5.96 -5.88
N GLU A 882 -23.70 -6.33 -4.66
CA GLU A 882 -24.47 -5.50 -3.74
C GLU A 882 -23.70 -4.25 -3.29
N HIS A 883 -22.39 -4.37 -3.03
CA HIS A 883 -21.54 -3.24 -2.63
C HIS A 883 -21.33 -2.22 -3.77
N TYR A 884 -21.05 -2.68 -4.99
CA TYR A 884 -20.95 -1.81 -6.15
C TYR A 884 -22.30 -1.18 -6.51
N ALA A 885 -23.42 -1.90 -6.35
CA ALA A 885 -24.75 -1.32 -6.48
C ALA A 885 -25.02 -0.24 -5.41
N ALA A 886 -24.57 -0.45 -4.17
CA ALA A 886 -24.73 0.51 -3.08
C ALA A 886 -23.87 1.78 -3.27
N LEU A 887 -22.62 1.64 -3.74
CA LEU A 887 -21.74 2.78 -4.03
C LEU A 887 -22.31 3.70 -5.13
N VAL A 888 -22.94 3.11 -6.15
CA VAL A 888 -23.61 3.85 -7.22
C VAL A 888 -24.83 4.63 -6.68
N GLU A 889 -25.56 4.07 -5.72
CA GLU A 889 -26.73 4.71 -5.12
C GLU A 889 -26.35 5.81 -4.10
N ASP A 890 -25.28 5.61 -3.33
CA ASP A 890 -24.78 6.60 -2.37
C ASP A 890 -24.19 7.84 -3.06
N GLN A 891 -23.49 7.65 -4.19
CA GLN A 891 -23.05 8.77 -5.04
C GLN A 891 -24.24 9.60 -5.54
N ARG A 892 -25.31 8.96 -6.02
CA ARG A 892 -26.53 9.66 -6.47
C ARG A 892 -27.17 10.46 -5.33
N THR A 893 -27.25 9.88 -4.15
CA THR A 893 -27.93 10.49 -2.99
C THR A 893 -27.16 11.70 -2.47
N LYS A 894 -25.83 11.59 -2.38
CA LYS A 894 -24.96 12.70 -1.95
C LYS A 894 -24.97 13.87 -2.95
N MET A 895 -24.92 13.57 -4.26
CA MET A 895 -24.98 14.60 -5.31
C MET A 895 -26.33 15.32 -5.34
N ALA A 896 -27.44 14.61 -5.10
CA ALA A 896 -28.77 15.22 -5.00
C ALA A 896 -28.90 16.16 -3.78
N LEU A 897 -28.31 15.80 -2.63
CA LEU A 897 -28.35 16.61 -1.42
C LEU A 897 -27.50 17.90 -1.57
N GLU A 898 -26.29 17.79 -2.14
CA GLU A 898 -25.41 18.93 -2.40
C GLU A 898 -26.05 19.94 -3.37
N ALA A 899 -26.69 19.45 -4.45
CA ALA A 899 -27.39 20.29 -5.43
C ALA A 899 -28.60 21.03 -4.84
N ALA A 900 -29.32 20.42 -3.90
CA ALA A 900 -30.46 21.05 -3.24
C ALA A 900 -30.04 22.23 -2.34
N THR A 901 -28.93 22.08 -1.61
CA THR A 901 -28.39 23.17 -0.78
C THR A 901 -27.78 24.31 -1.58
N SER A 902 -27.18 24.04 -2.74
CA SER A 902 -26.52 25.07 -3.55
C SER A 902 -27.48 25.94 -4.35
N LEU A 903 -28.71 25.49 -4.65
CA LEU A 903 -29.73 26.28 -5.36
C LEU A 903 -30.36 27.40 -4.53
N LEU A 904 -30.37 27.26 -3.21
CA LEU A 904 -31.04 28.22 -2.32
C LEU A 904 -30.48 29.64 -2.47
N GLY A 905 -31.36 30.63 -2.37
CA GLY A 905 -31.03 32.05 -2.50
C GLY A 905 -31.65 32.73 -3.72
N THR A 906 -31.36 34.01 -3.88
CA THR A 906 -31.85 34.86 -4.97
C THR A 906 -30.82 34.95 -6.08
N TRP A 907 -31.27 34.81 -7.32
CA TRP A 907 -30.47 34.77 -8.53
C TRP A 907 -31.00 35.79 -9.52
N GLU A 908 -30.12 36.59 -10.11
CA GLU A 908 -30.49 37.66 -11.04
C GLU A 908 -29.80 37.50 -12.39
N SER A 909 -30.53 37.73 -13.47
CA SER A 909 -30.03 37.68 -14.82
C SER A 909 -30.37 38.93 -15.62
N ASN A 910 -29.37 39.46 -16.31
CA ASN A 910 -29.50 40.52 -17.30
C ASN A 910 -29.32 40.00 -18.73
N GLU A 911 -29.06 38.70 -18.91
CA GLU A 911 -28.61 38.15 -20.19
C GLU A 911 -29.29 36.81 -20.46
N ALA A 912 -29.98 36.74 -21.60
CA ALA A 912 -30.60 35.52 -22.10
C ALA A 912 -30.13 35.26 -23.54
N PHE A 913 -29.88 34.00 -23.88
CA PHE A 913 -29.35 33.59 -25.19
C PHE A 913 -30.22 32.47 -25.76
N GLY A 914 -30.62 32.57 -27.03
CA GLY A 914 -31.41 31.52 -27.68
C GLY A 914 -32.47 32.03 -28.64
N ASN A 915 -33.29 31.12 -29.17
CA ASN A 915 -34.22 31.39 -30.27
C ASN A 915 -35.70 31.15 -29.90
N THR A 916 -36.04 31.01 -28.62
CA THR A 916 -37.45 30.83 -28.21
C THR A 916 -38.21 32.17 -28.23
N ALA A 917 -39.46 32.14 -28.69
CA ALA A 917 -40.36 33.30 -28.77
C ALA A 917 -41.10 33.60 -27.45
N LEU A 918 -40.43 33.47 -26.29
CA LEU A 918 -41.00 33.87 -25.01
C LEU A 918 -40.88 35.39 -24.88
N ASP A 919 -42.02 36.07 -24.71
CA ASP A 919 -42.13 37.54 -24.71
C ASP A 919 -41.18 38.19 -23.68
N TRP A 920 -41.14 37.63 -22.47
CA TRP A 920 -40.23 38.10 -21.43
C TRP A 920 -38.75 37.76 -21.69
N SER A 921 -38.44 36.60 -22.31
CA SER A 921 -37.06 36.23 -22.70
C SER A 921 -36.51 37.21 -23.73
N GLN A 922 -37.35 37.64 -24.67
CA GLN A 922 -37.01 38.69 -25.62
C GLN A 922 -36.80 40.04 -24.93
N ALA A 923 -37.61 40.38 -23.93
CA ALA A 923 -37.41 41.61 -23.16
C ALA A 923 -36.11 41.61 -22.32
N VAL A 924 -35.68 40.45 -21.82
CA VAL A 924 -34.36 40.28 -21.17
C VAL A 924 -33.23 40.42 -22.20
N LYS A 925 -33.37 39.82 -23.40
CA LYS A 925 -32.41 39.98 -24.53
C LYS A 925 -32.28 41.44 -24.97
N ASP A 926 -33.41 42.15 -25.05
CA ASP A 926 -33.47 43.57 -25.41
C ASP A 926 -33.03 44.49 -24.27
N GLN A 927 -32.58 43.94 -23.12
CA GLN A 927 -32.16 44.69 -21.93
C GLN A 927 -33.25 45.59 -21.32
N ARG A 928 -34.54 45.33 -21.58
CA ARG A 928 -35.66 46.14 -21.06
C ARG A 928 -36.04 45.79 -19.63
N VAL A 929 -35.81 44.55 -19.22
CA VAL A 929 -36.14 44.01 -17.89
C VAL A 929 -35.00 43.14 -17.37
N GLN A 930 -34.87 43.04 -16.05
CA GLN A 930 -33.99 42.13 -15.34
C GLN A 930 -34.82 40.98 -14.75
N LEU A 931 -34.32 39.75 -14.88
CA LEU A 931 -34.99 38.57 -14.35
C LEU A 931 -34.43 38.20 -12.97
N GLN A 932 -35.31 37.98 -12.00
CA GLN A 932 -34.96 37.55 -10.65
C GLN A 932 -35.68 36.23 -10.30
N LEU A 933 -34.92 35.23 -9.88
CA LEU A 933 -35.40 33.91 -9.49
C LEU A 933 -34.89 33.57 -8.09
N THR A 934 -35.79 33.33 -7.15
CA THR A 934 -35.44 33.00 -5.77
C THR A 934 -35.88 31.57 -5.44
N PHE A 935 -34.98 30.78 -4.85
CA PHE A 935 -35.28 29.46 -4.30
C PHE A 935 -35.22 29.51 -2.76
N GLU A 936 -36.31 29.15 -2.11
CA GLU A 936 -36.48 29.18 -0.65
C GLU A 936 -36.45 27.77 -0.05
N SER A 937 -36.09 27.67 1.23
CA SER A 937 -36.14 26.41 1.98
C SER A 937 -37.57 25.84 2.00
N GLY A 938 -37.73 24.57 1.66
CA GLY A 938 -39.03 23.91 1.54
C GLY A 938 -39.58 23.86 0.11
N ASP A 939 -38.69 23.82 -0.88
CA ASP A 939 -39.01 23.55 -2.29
C ASP A 939 -39.96 24.58 -2.93
N LYS A 940 -39.82 25.85 -2.52
CA LYS A 940 -40.58 26.99 -3.09
C LYS A 940 -39.69 27.88 -3.94
N TYR A 941 -40.26 28.41 -5.02
CA TYR A 941 -39.59 29.38 -5.88
C TYR A 941 -40.43 30.64 -6.08
N LYS A 942 -39.75 31.77 -6.35
CA LYS A 942 -40.35 33.04 -6.77
C LYS A 942 -39.66 33.54 -8.04
N PHE A 943 -40.46 34.03 -8.98
CA PHE A 943 -40.04 34.51 -10.29
C PHE A 943 -40.57 35.93 -10.48
N HIS A 944 -39.67 36.90 -10.67
CA HIS A 944 -39.98 38.30 -10.89
C HIS A 944 -39.22 38.89 -12.08
N LEU A 945 -39.87 39.78 -12.82
CA LEU A 945 -39.24 40.64 -13.83
C LEU A 945 -39.28 42.08 -13.33
N VAL A 946 -38.11 42.70 -13.24
CA VAL A 946 -37.95 44.06 -12.72
C VAL A 946 -37.58 45.00 -13.86
N SER A 947 -38.27 46.14 -13.96
CA SER A 947 -37.96 47.17 -14.97
C SER A 947 -36.64 47.88 -14.63
N LYS A 948 -35.75 48.02 -15.62
CA LYS A 948 -34.48 48.75 -15.43
C LYS A 948 -34.66 50.26 -15.29
N GLU A 949 -35.78 50.83 -15.74
CA GLU A 949 -36.02 52.28 -15.70
C GLU A 949 -36.65 52.78 -14.40
N GLY A 950 -37.03 51.88 -13.47
CA GLY A 950 -37.69 52.29 -12.23
C GLY A 950 -37.70 51.29 -11.07
N GLU A 951 -36.98 50.16 -11.16
CA GLU A 951 -36.95 49.10 -10.13
C GLU A 951 -38.34 48.59 -9.69
N THR A 952 -39.34 48.71 -10.57
CA THR A 952 -40.70 48.21 -10.31
C THR A 952 -40.86 46.80 -10.86
N ASP A 953 -41.51 45.93 -10.10
CA ASP A 953 -41.95 44.60 -10.57
C ASP A 953 -42.98 44.80 -11.70
N VAL A 954 -42.61 44.37 -12.90
CA VAL A 954 -43.42 44.42 -14.13
C VAL A 954 -43.85 43.03 -14.56
N THR A 955 -43.78 42.04 -13.67
CA THR A 955 -44.16 40.66 -13.97
C THR A 955 -45.59 40.60 -14.51
N SER A 956 -46.56 41.34 -13.96
CA SER A 956 -47.94 41.34 -14.48
C SER A 956 -48.10 41.78 -15.94
N ASP A 957 -47.12 42.48 -16.51
CA ASP A 957 -47.21 43.11 -17.83
C ASP A 957 -46.84 42.14 -18.97
N PHE A 958 -46.32 40.95 -18.64
CA PHE A 958 -45.94 39.92 -19.59
C PHE A 958 -46.89 38.71 -19.54
N HIS A 959 -47.12 38.07 -20.68
CA HIS A 959 -47.83 36.78 -20.71
C HIS A 959 -46.93 35.65 -20.19
N HIS A 960 -47.13 35.27 -18.93
CA HIS A 960 -46.36 34.21 -18.28
C HIS A 960 -46.90 32.82 -18.54
N VAL A 961 -45.99 31.87 -18.72
CA VAL A 961 -46.29 30.44 -18.79
C VAL A 961 -45.92 29.70 -17.49
N VAL A 962 -45.25 30.40 -16.56
CA VAL A 962 -44.79 29.92 -15.26
C VAL A 962 -45.36 30.83 -14.17
N ALA A 963 -45.86 30.28 -13.07
CA ALA A 963 -46.42 31.08 -11.98
C ALA A 963 -45.33 31.93 -11.31
N SER A 964 -45.68 33.16 -10.89
CA SER A 964 -44.77 34.09 -10.20
C SER A 964 -44.28 33.54 -8.86
N GLU A 965 -45.06 32.68 -8.21
CA GLU A 965 -44.65 31.91 -7.05
C GLU A 965 -45.21 30.49 -7.16
N GLY A 966 -44.45 29.49 -6.69
CA GLY A 966 -44.88 28.10 -6.73
C GLY A 966 -43.94 27.16 -6.00
N SER A 967 -44.15 25.86 -6.16
CA SER A 967 -43.23 24.83 -5.68
C SER A 967 -42.45 24.20 -6.84
N TYR A 968 -41.26 23.72 -6.55
CA TYR A 968 -40.43 22.98 -7.50
C TYR A 968 -40.03 21.63 -6.93
N THR A 969 -39.66 20.69 -7.77
CA THR A 969 -38.94 19.47 -7.36
C THR A 969 -37.71 19.28 -8.23
N LEU A 970 -36.62 18.84 -7.62
CA LEU A 970 -35.42 18.48 -8.37
C LEU A 970 -35.62 17.12 -9.02
N GLN A 971 -35.38 17.04 -10.33
CA GLN A 971 -35.45 15.81 -11.12
C GLN A 971 -34.05 15.42 -11.57
N GLY A 972 -33.41 14.50 -10.85
CA GLY A 972 -32.04 14.07 -11.15
C GLY A 972 -30.98 15.10 -10.73
N GLU A 973 -29.84 15.12 -11.43
CA GLU A 973 -28.68 15.98 -11.09
C GLU A 973 -28.87 17.45 -11.46
N ASP A 974 -29.70 17.74 -12.47
CA ASP A 974 -29.74 19.05 -13.13
C ASP A 974 -31.15 19.48 -13.58
N GLY A 975 -32.20 18.70 -13.30
CA GLY A 975 -33.57 19.01 -13.70
C GLY A 975 -34.34 19.77 -12.62
N ILE A 976 -35.12 20.78 -13.03
CA ILE A 976 -36.12 21.41 -12.16
C ILE A 976 -37.49 21.13 -12.77
N ALA A 977 -38.38 20.56 -11.97
CA ALA A 977 -39.80 20.47 -12.32
C ALA A 977 -40.56 21.54 -11.55
N ILE A 978 -41.10 22.51 -12.28
CA ILE A 978 -41.94 23.56 -11.71
C ILE A 978 -43.39 23.05 -11.63
N HIS A 979 -43.95 22.97 -10.42
CA HIS A 979 -45.31 22.50 -10.21
C HIS A 979 -46.32 23.60 -10.58
N GLY A 980 -47.30 23.25 -11.43
CA GLY A 980 -48.29 24.19 -11.96
C GLY A 980 -47.93 24.79 -13.32
N ASP A 981 -46.76 24.43 -13.89
CA ASP A 981 -46.37 24.81 -15.25
C ASP A 981 -47.21 24.04 -16.30
N THR A 982 -47.87 24.78 -17.20
CA THR A 982 -48.66 24.23 -18.32
C THR A 982 -48.00 24.42 -19.68
N SER A 983 -46.79 25.00 -19.71
CA SER A 983 -46.03 25.36 -20.92
C SER A 983 -45.39 24.15 -21.63
N GLY A 984 -45.06 23.11 -20.86
CA GLY A 984 -44.22 22.01 -21.29
C GLY A 984 -42.72 22.35 -21.36
N ILE A 985 -42.29 23.46 -20.74
CA ILE A 985 -40.89 23.88 -20.65
C ILE A 985 -40.16 22.96 -19.69
N LYS A 986 -39.08 22.35 -20.19
CA LYS A 986 -38.15 21.62 -19.36
C LYS A 986 -37.10 22.59 -18.82
N TRP A 987 -37.03 22.72 -17.50
CA TRP A 987 -36.02 23.52 -16.82
C TRP A 987 -34.86 22.63 -16.43
N THR A 988 -33.65 23.04 -16.79
CA THR A 988 -32.41 22.40 -16.31
C THR A 988 -31.45 23.46 -15.81
N PHE A 989 -30.68 23.18 -14.77
CA PHE A 989 -29.73 24.11 -14.17
C PHE A 989 -28.31 23.53 -14.15
N LEU A 990 -27.31 24.40 -14.09
CA LEU A 990 -25.90 24.06 -13.93
C LEU A 990 -25.22 25.19 -13.16
N PHE A 991 -24.45 24.87 -12.11
CA PHE A 991 -23.58 25.84 -11.46
C PHE A 991 -22.26 25.92 -12.23
N GLU A 992 -21.89 27.12 -12.69
CA GLU A 992 -20.58 27.35 -13.31
C GLU A 992 -19.52 27.74 -12.26
N GLU A 993 -19.93 28.48 -11.22
CA GLU A 993 -19.16 28.88 -10.04
C GLU A 993 -20.08 28.93 -8.80
N GLU A 994 -19.57 29.13 -7.57
CA GLU A 994 -20.41 29.22 -6.34
C GLU A 994 -21.50 30.30 -6.41
N ASP A 995 -21.24 31.39 -7.15
CA ASP A 995 -22.13 32.54 -7.32
C ASP A 995 -22.72 32.64 -8.75
N SER A 996 -22.57 31.61 -9.60
CA SER A 996 -23.05 31.63 -10.99
C SER A 996 -23.93 30.42 -11.32
N LEU A 997 -25.17 30.66 -11.69
CA LEU A 997 -26.18 29.66 -12.02
C LEU A 997 -26.64 29.83 -13.46
N ARG A 998 -26.54 28.78 -14.25
CA ARG A 998 -27.05 28.73 -15.61
C ARG A 998 -28.33 27.92 -15.65
N ILE A 999 -29.43 28.50 -16.14
CA ILE A 999 -30.69 27.77 -16.36
C ILE A 999 -30.98 27.69 -17.85
N ARG A 1000 -31.21 26.48 -18.34
CA ARG A 1000 -31.61 26.17 -19.71
C ARG A 1000 -33.09 25.77 -19.73
N LEU A 1001 -33.83 26.43 -20.62
CA LEU A 1001 -35.26 26.27 -20.84
C LEU A 1001 -35.49 25.63 -22.21
N GLU A 1002 -36.08 24.43 -22.24
CA GLU A 1002 -36.33 23.70 -23.48
C GLU A 1002 -37.83 23.50 -23.75
N GLY A 1003 -38.31 24.08 -24.85
CA GLY A 1003 -39.60 23.76 -25.49
C GLY A 1003 -40.85 24.39 -24.88
N ALA A 1004 -41.73 24.95 -25.70
CA ALA A 1004 -43.11 25.25 -25.31
C ALA A 1004 -44.05 24.83 -26.44
N LYS A 1005 -45.16 24.15 -26.11
CA LYS A 1005 -46.22 23.85 -27.07
C LYS A 1005 -47.32 24.90 -26.98
N ARG A 1006 -47.32 25.87 -27.90
CA ARG A 1006 -48.55 26.49 -28.40
C ARG A 1006 -48.36 27.00 -29.84
N TRP A 1007 -49.29 26.62 -30.73
CA TRP A 1007 -49.45 27.15 -32.10
C TRP A 1007 -48.32 26.86 -33.10
N GLY A 1008 -47.77 25.64 -33.08
CA GLY A 1008 -47.22 25.01 -34.29
C GLY A 1008 -45.86 25.46 -34.83
N ARG A 1009 -45.13 26.41 -34.20
CA ARG A 1009 -43.80 26.84 -34.70
C ARG A 1009 -42.79 27.29 -33.63
N CYS A 1010 -42.57 26.53 -32.55
CA CYS A 1010 -41.44 26.80 -31.64
C CYS A 1010 -40.69 25.51 -31.26
N LYS A 1011 -39.52 25.31 -31.88
CA LYS A 1011 -38.44 24.46 -31.38
C LYS A 1011 -37.25 25.37 -31.11
N GLY A 1012 -37.18 25.93 -29.90
CA GLY A 1012 -36.09 26.81 -29.47
C GLY A 1012 -35.62 26.42 -28.07
N VAL A 1013 -34.37 26.73 -27.78
CA VAL A 1013 -33.74 26.58 -26.47
C VAL A 1013 -33.29 27.98 -26.08
N ASP A 1014 -33.68 28.44 -24.88
CA ASP A 1014 -33.07 29.61 -24.25
C ASP A 1014 -32.19 29.15 -23.09
N VAL A 1015 -31.05 29.83 -22.93
CA VAL A 1015 -30.11 29.69 -21.84
C VAL A 1015 -30.01 31.05 -21.16
N ILE A 1016 -30.24 31.08 -19.86
CA ILE A 1016 -30.21 32.28 -19.04
C ILE A 1016 -29.11 32.10 -17.99
N TYR A 1017 -28.23 33.10 -17.90
CA TYR A 1017 -27.14 33.11 -16.94
C TYR A 1017 -27.52 34.02 -15.78
N PHE A 1018 -27.51 33.47 -14.57
CA PHE A 1018 -27.83 34.18 -13.34
C PHE A 1018 -26.58 34.33 -12.48
N ALA A 1019 -26.45 35.51 -11.88
CA ALA A 1019 -25.53 35.75 -10.79
C ALA A 1019 -26.28 35.69 -9.45
N ARG A 1020 -25.66 35.12 -8.42
CA ARG A 1020 -26.22 35.10 -7.06
C ARG A 1020 -26.24 36.51 -6.49
N VAL A 1021 -27.39 36.94 -6.00
CA VAL A 1021 -27.52 38.20 -5.27
C VAL A 1021 -26.93 37.99 -3.89
N LYS A 1022 -25.81 38.67 -3.61
CA LYS A 1022 -25.22 38.65 -2.27
C LYS A 1022 -26.14 39.43 -1.34
N PRO A 1023 -26.48 38.89 -0.16
CA PRO A 1023 -27.19 39.68 0.84
C PRO A 1023 -26.36 40.94 1.11
N THR A 1024 -26.95 42.11 0.92
CA THR A 1024 -26.36 43.36 1.37
C THR A 1024 -26.12 43.24 2.89
N PRO A 1025 -24.92 43.58 3.39
CA PRO A 1025 -24.57 43.41 4.79
C PRO A 1025 -25.45 44.23 5.74
#